data_AF-A0A3D8Q3T8-F1
#
_entry.id   AF-A0A3D8Q3T8-F1
#
_cell.length_a   1.000
_cell.length_b   1.000
_cell.length_c   1.000
_cell.angle_alpha   90.00
_cell.angle_beta   90.00
_cell.angle_gamma   90.00
#
_symmetry.space_group_name_H-M   'P 1'
#
loop_
_entity.id
_entity.type
_entity.pdbx_description
1 polymer ?
#
loop_
_entity_poly.entity_id
_entity_poly.type
_entity_poly.pdbx_seq_one_letter_code
_entity_poly.pdbx_strand_id
1 'polypeptide(L)'
;MKILTIIILIYLPTTIVANFFSTQFIQKNDNGKMKVSDNAWLLAAIGLPMTVATIVVWALWVYFTTVPLPIEQDQISTPLQHQNSFRSFLPWKVGISFHAGDLPHQSNFRKILSWRKATQPLHLDLEQGAVNSQGGASEPQSPNTPAVSLDFKKTVKAMLERVIDTMKTSTDDIPVLLVGGGAVLAPNELAGASRVVKPQWSGVANAIGAATARVSGIIDTIESTEAKSAADVMKDISARAIARAVDNGAKEETVEVVEMDHVPLQYIASKSSFIIKAIGDFDFSRTSFGDGAVEAGSIAEDDMTEFAKQPREGSSENQKALDSPDVDIANYKPTHGLRYSGNWWRWISLWTYARLREIMRNGGVVRVISPDDLKDDDLVACGGGKGSPTVSIEKLPGDEMMQSQKELYKYMNTKPAAVSALEIGGGNGLQGMILGASTNMNIPTVDGDWMGRAYPVAWQTTLDVFETKPVFLPSTIFHDPSYRELMVEKAFRAALSQMGSHVACAKGPVSGRNTKNWVVEHTISLSWRIGRAMALSRQSNQTDTVAESIISEVGGDAVTKILFKGKILGVQRTLRMGHVYGEVIIEGGVDGKEKLKIPFKNENILAVKEDVNGSETVLALVPDLICVIDTQNGEAIGTPEYRYGLLVTVLGIVASEKWTSTARGLDIGGLKGFGMDDIEYKSLGTFQKPKSVIDEYSAGDA
;
A
#
# COMPACT_ATOMS: atom_id res chain seq x y z
N MET A 1 28.78 13.18 5.88
CA MET A 1 28.78 13.47 4.43
C MET A 1 30.10 14.06 3.91
N LYS A 2 30.68 15.12 4.50
CA LYS A 2 31.81 15.86 3.87
C LYS A 2 33.09 15.05 3.59
N ILE A 3 33.47 14.12 4.48
CA ILE A 3 34.67 13.29 4.29
C ILE A 3 34.47 12.26 3.16
N LEU A 4 33.28 11.65 3.10
CA LEU A 4 32.93 10.67 2.05
C LEU A 4 32.96 11.31 0.66
N THR A 5 32.48 12.56 0.53
CA THR A 5 32.52 13.31 -0.73
C THR A 5 33.95 13.58 -1.20
N ILE A 6 34.87 13.93 -0.29
CA ILE A 6 36.28 14.19 -0.63
C ILE A 6 36.97 12.90 -1.06
N ILE A 7 36.71 11.78 -0.36
CA ILE A 7 37.26 10.47 -0.73
C ILE A 7 36.78 10.07 -2.13
N ILE A 8 35.47 10.20 -2.41
CA ILE A 8 34.93 9.88 -3.74
C ILE A 8 35.55 10.76 -4.83
N LEU A 9 35.74 12.07 -4.57
CA LEU A 9 36.32 13.00 -5.54
C LEU A 9 37.77 12.66 -5.92
N ILE A 10 38.53 12.06 -4.99
CA ILE A 10 39.93 11.66 -5.21
C ILE A 10 40.01 10.26 -5.86
N TYR A 11 39.14 9.33 -5.45
CA TYR A 11 39.22 7.94 -5.91
C TYR A 11 38.56 7.72 -7.27
N LEU A 12 37.47 8.42 -7.59
CA LEU A 12 36.70 8.19 -8.82
C LEU A 12 37.56 8.30 -10.10
N PRO A 13 38.40 9.34 -10.29
CA PRO A 13 39.20 9.48 -11.52
C PRO A 13 40.25 8.37 -11.66
N THR A 14 40.88 7.97 -10.55
CA THR A 14 41.89 6.91 -10.54
C THR A 14 41.27 5.54 -10.84
N THR A 15 40.08 5.26 -10.31
CA THR A 15 39.33 4.03 -10.60
C THR A 15 38.93 3.93 -12.08
N ILE A 16 38.55 5.05 -12.70
CA ILE A 16 38.23 5.08 -14.14
C ILE A 16 39.46 4.73 -14.98
N VAL A 17 40.63 5.32 -14.69
CA VAL A 17 41.87 5.00 -15.41
C VAL A 17 42.28 3.54 -15.19
N ALA A 18 42.14 3.03 -13.96
CA ALA A 18 42.42 1.63 -13.65
C ALA A 18 41.55 0.67 -14.48
N ASN A 19 40.25 0.96 -14.65
CA ASN A 19 39.35 0.13 -15.43
C ASN A 19 39.70 0.10 -16.92
N PHE A 20 40.00 1.26 -17.52
CA PHE A 20 40.31 1.36 -18.96
C PHE A 20 41.63 0.68 -19.35
N PHE A 21 42.62 0.67 -18.46
CA PHE A 21 43.95 0.14 -18.74
C PHE A 21 44.30 -1.10 -17.90
N SER A 22 43.31 -1.74 -17.28
CA SER A 22 43.46 -2.85 -16.32
C SER A 22 44.34 -3.99 -16.85
N THR A 23 44.21 -4.36 -18.12
CA THR A 23 44.99 -5.43 -18.77
C THR A 23 46.43 -5.04 -19.09
N GLN A 24 46.77 -3.74 -19.05
CA GLN A 24 48.12 -3.24 -19.32
C GLN A 24 48.96 -3.06 -18.05
N PHE A 25 48.34 -3.09 -16.87
CA PHE A 25 49.04 -2.86 -15.59
C PHE A 25 49.49 -4.14 -14.89
N ILE A 26 48.92 -5.30 -15.24
CA ILE A 26 49.29 -6.59 -14.66
C ILE A 26 49.53 -7.59 -15.78
N GLN A 27 50.76 -8.08 -15.88
CA GLN A 27 51.15 -9.10 -16.85
C GLN A 27 51.56 -10.39 -16.15
N LYS A 28 51.29 -11.53 -16.78
CA LYS A 28 51.62 -12.86 -16.26
C LYS A 28 52.92 -13.32 -16.93
N ASN A 29 53.96 -13.58 -16.15
CA ASN A 29 55.17 -14.20 -16.68
C ASN A 29 54.91 -15.68 -17.02
N ASP A 30 55.75 -16.27 -17.88
CA ASP A 30 55.63 -17.66 -18.38
C ASP A 30 55.55 -18.74 -17.29
N ASN A 31 56.01 -18.42 -16.06
CA ASN A 31 55.89 -19.30 -14.88
C ASN A 31 54.59 -19.09 -14.07
N GLY A 32 53.62 -18.36 -14.61
CA GLY A 32 52.30 -18.19 -14.04
C GLY A 32 52.16 -17.19 -12.89
N LYS A 33 53.23 -16.49 -12.49
CA LYS A 33 53.18 -15.43 -11.46
C LYS A 33 52.84 -14.06 -12.07
N MET A 34 51.90 -13.35 -11.45
CA MET A 34 51.50 -11.99 -11.85
C MET A 34 52.56 -10.98 -11.41
N LYS A 35 53.00 -10.12 -12.34
CA LYS A 35 53.91 -9.00 -12.08
C LYS A 35 53.25 -7.70 -12.54
N VAL A 36 53.45 -6.64 -11.77
CA VAL A 36 53.03 -5.28 -12.17
C VAL A 36 53.85 -4.87 -13.38
N SER A 37 53.15 -4.42 -14.42
CA SER A 37 53.72 -3.99 -15.70
C SER A 37 54.52 -2.70 -15.53
N ASP A 38 55.58 -2.55 -16.31
CA ASP A 38 56.42 -1.34 -16.32
C ASP A 38 55.62 -0.08 -16.72
N ASN A 39 54.45 -0.24 -17.34
CA ASN A 39 53.55 0.85 -17.71
C ASN A 39 52.63 1.33 -16.58
N ALA A 40 52.72 0.77 -15.37
CA ALA A 40 51.89 1.17 -14.23
C ALA A 40 52.01 2.65 -13.84
N TRP A 41 53.10 3.33 -14.23
CA TRP A 41 53.27 4.77 -14.02
C TRP A 41 52.22 5.61 -14.78
N LEU A 42 51.61 5.09 -15.85
CA LEU A 42 50.53 5.76 -16.59
C LEU A 42 49.29 5.99 -15.71
N LEU A 43 49.03 5.12 -14.73
CA LEU A 43 47.93 5.30 -13.78
C LEU A 43 48.10 6.62 -13.01
N ALA A 44 49.32 6.91 -12.54
CA ALA A 44 49.63 8.13 -11.84
C ALA A 44 49.69 9.35 -12.79
N ALA A 45 50.29 9.17 -13.97
CA ALA A 45 50.44 10.26 -14.95
C ALA A 45 49.10 10.77 -15.50
N ILE A 46 48.07 9.93 -15.56
CA ILE A 46 46.72 10.31 -16.05
C ILE A 46 45.76 10.56 -14.89
N GLY A 47 45.79 9.73 -13.84
CA GLY A 47 44.87 9.82 -12.72
C GLY A 47 45.06 11.10 -11.90
N LEU A 48 46.29 11.55 -11.69
CA LEU A 48 46.59 12.71 -10.86
C LEU A 48 46.14 14.03 -11.51
N PRO A 49 46.43 14.30 -12.81
CA PRO A 49 45.88 15.47 -13.49
C PRO A 49 44.36 15.46 -13.60
N MET A 50 43.73 14.31 -13.87
CA MET A 50 42.27 14.21 -13.89
C MET A 50 41.65 14.53 -12.54
N THR A 51 42.24 14.05 -11.45
CA THR A 51 41.76 14.35 -10.10
C THR A 51 41.84 15.83 -9.78
N VAL A 52 42.94 16.49 -10.16
CA VAL A 52 43.07 17.95 -10.02
C VAL A 52 42.00 18.68 -10.85
N ALA A 53 41.76 18.25 -12.09
CA ALA A 53 40.73 18.85 -12.93
C ALA A 53 39.32 18.68 -12.32
N THR A 54 39.00 17.50 -11.78
CA THR A 54 37.71 17.25 -11.10
C THR A 54 37.54 18.15 -9.88
N ILE A 55 38.59 18.34 -9.07
CA ILE A 55 38.57 19.24 -7.91
C ILE A 55 38.38 20.69 -8.36
N VAL A 56 39.06 21.13 -9.42
CA VAL A 56 38.94 22.50 -9.94
C VAL A 56 37.55 22.77 -10.48
N VAL A 57 36.96 21.86 -11.26
CA VAL A 57 35.59 22.00 -11.77
C VAL A 57 34.59 22.05 -10.62
N TRP A 58 34.74 21.19 -9.61
CA TRP A 58 33.89 21.23 -8.42
C TRP A 58 34.04 22.54 -7.65
N ALA A 59 35.27 23.02 -7.46
CA ALA A 59 35.53 24.28 -6.76
C ALA A 59 34.94 25.48 -7.51
N LEU A 60 35.07 25.53 -8.85
CA LEU A 60 34.46 26.55 -9.69
C LEU A 60 32.93 26.48 -9.62
N TRP A 61 32.36 25.28 -9.65
CA TRP A 61 30.92 25.09 -9.51
C TRP A 61 30.41 25.66 -8.19
N VAL A 62 31.06 25.34 -7.07
CA VAL A 62 30.70 25.88 -5.75
C VAL A 62 30.88 27.39 -5.69
N TYR A 63 31.93 27.93 -6.32
CA TYR A 63 32.22 29.36 -6.30
C TYR A 63 31.25 30.19 -7.14
N PHE A 64 30.75 29.66 -8.26
CA PHE A 64 29.86 30.39 -9.17
C PHE A 64 28.35 30.14 -8.94
N THR A 65 27.97 29.22 -8.05
CA THR A 65 26.56 28.89 -7.78
C THR A 65 25.97 29.54 -6.53
N THR A 66 26.68 30.44 -5.83
CA THR A 66 26.08 31.24 -4.76
C THR A 66 25.25 32.39 -5.34
N VAL A 67 23.98 32.12 -5.62
CA VAL A 67 22.95 33.14 -5.87
C VAL A 67 22.60 33.82 -4.53
N PRO A 68 22.65 35.16 -4.42
CA PRO A 68 22.15 35.83 -3.23
C PRO A 68 20.61 35.83 -3.21
N LEU A 69 20.01 35.34 -2.13
CA LEU A 69 18.58 35.50 -1.85
C LEU A 69 18.31 36.94 -1.41
N PRO A 70 17.28 37.64 -1.94
CA PRO A 70 16.82 38.89 -1.37
C PRO A 70 15.85 38.59 -0.22
N ILE A 71 16.16 39.02 1.00
CA ILE A 71 15.16 39.16 2.07
C ILE A 71 15.36 40.53 2.72
N GLU A 72 14.35 41.36 2.58
CA GLU A 72 14.09 42.54 3.40
C GLU A 72 13.03 42.12 4.43
N GLN A 73 13.43 41.97 5.70
CA GLN A 73 12.53 42.12 6.83
C GLN A 73 13.35 42.52 8.05
N ASP A 74 13.26 43.81 8.34
CA ASP A 74 13.75 44.47 9.53
C ASP A 74 13.00 43.99 10.78
N GLN A 75 13.74 43.94 11.90
CA GLN A 75 13.27 44.11 13.28
C GLN A 75 12.50 42.95 13.97
N ILE A 76 13.22 41.91 14.42
CA ILE A 76 13.20 41.45 15.84
C ILE A 76 14.63 41.04 16.25
N SER A 77 15.11 41.64 17.33
CA SER A 77 16.48 41.63 17.87
C SER A 77 16.97 40.28 18.45
N THR A 78 18.04 39.73 17.82
CA THR A 78 19.34 39.19 18.34
C THR A 78 19.45 38.38 19.66
N PRO A 79 20.49 37.49 19.83
CA PRO A 79 21.73 37.44 19.05
C PRO A 79 22.15 36.07 18.48
N LEU A 80 22.68 36.18 17.26
CA LEU A 80 23.60 35.25 16.60
C LEU A 80 24.90 35.09 17.40
N GLN A 81 25.42 33.86 17.44
CA GLN A 81 26.86 33.63 17.53
C GLN A 81 27.28 32.75 16.34
N HIS A 82 27.77 33.43 15.30
CA HIS A 82 28.43 32.84 14.15
C HIS A 82 29.95 32.85 14.40
N GLN A 83 30.69 32.05 13.62
CA GLN A 83 32.17 32.03 13.40
C GLN A 83 32.96 30.96 14.18
N ASN A 84 33.91 30.20 13.62
CA ASN A 84 34.53 30.22 12.29
C ASN A 84 35.21 28.87 11.93
N SER A 85 35.28 28.66 10.61
CA SER A 85 36.25 27.93 9.78
C SER A 85 37.56 27.41 10.40
N PHE A 86 37.85 26.11 10.18
CA PHE A 86 39.14 25.47 10.42
C PHE A 86 40.15 25.81 9.29
N ARG A 87 41.16 26.61 9.63
CA ARG A 87 42.50 26.61 9.01
C ARG A 87 43.48 25.98 10.02
N SER A 88 44.54 25.33 9.52
CA SER A 88 45.73 24.79 10.22
C SER A 88 45.53 23.47 11.00
N PHE A 89 46.06 22.32 10.55
CA PHE A 89 47.45 21.80 10.60
C PHE A 89 47.97 21.46 12.03
N LEU A 90 48.26 20.17 12.24
CA LEU A 90 49.10 19.55 13.31
C LEU A 90 50.49 20.25 13.45
N PRO A 91 51.34 20.04 14.50
CA PRO A 91 51.49 18.84 15.36
C PRO A 91 51.92 19.01 16.86
N TRP A 92 51.99 17.87 17.56
CA TRP A 92 52.95 17.44 18.63
C TRP A 92 52.72 17.64 20.16
N LYS A 93 52.64 16.47 20.83
CA LYS A 93 53.26 15.96 22.08
C LYS A 93 53.14 16.69 23.43
N VAL A 94 52.68 15.92 24.42
CA VAL A 94 53.16 15.65 25.82
C VAL A 94 51.88 15.31 26.62
N GLY A 95 51.61 14.12 27.17
CA GLY A 95 52.43 13.24 28.01
C GLY A 95 52.08 13.50 29.49
N ILE A 96 51.29 12.63 30.14
CA ILE A 96 51.29 12.31 31.60
C ILE A 96 50.37 11.10 31.83
N SER A 97 50.87 10.14 32.62
CA SER A 97 50.33 8.82 32.95
C SER A 97 49.58 8.78 34.29
N PHE A 98 48.94 7.61 34.54
CA PHE A 98 48.52 6.97 35.81
C PHE A 98 47.07 7.23 36.28
N HIS A 99 46.27 6.26 36.78
CA HIS A 99 46.53 4.95 37.40
C HIS A 99 45.35 3.96 37.18
N ALA A 100 45.63 2.66 37.37
CA ALA A 100 44.74 1.52 37.20
C ALA A 100 44.00 1.09 38.49
N GLY A 101 42.92 0.32 38.30
CA GLY A 101 42.19 -0.51 39.27
C GLY A 101 40.70 -0.51 38.93
N ASP A 102 39.93 -1.59 38.86
CA ASP A 102 40.14 -3.04 38.96
C ASP A 102 38.97 -3.71 38.18
N LEU A 103 39.21 -4.88 37.60
CA LEU A 103 38.20 -5.76 37.00
C LEU A 103 37.50 -6.60 38.10
N PRO A 104 36.34 -7.21 37.81
CA PRO A 104 36.39 -8.66 37.60
C PRO A 104 35.50 -9.22 36.47
N HIS A 105 36.18 -10.02 35.65
CA HIS A 105 35.86 -11.25 34.91
C HIS A 105 34.43 -11.75 34.57
N GLN A 106 34.39 -12.15 33.29
CA GLN A 106 33.61 -13.17 32.59
C GLN A 106 33.26 -14.46 33.38
N SER A 107 32.02 -14.96 33.19
CA SER A 107 31.71 -16.34 32.75
C SER A 107 30.19 -16.54 32.70
N ASN A 108 29.59 -16.90 31.55
CA ASN A 108 28.36 -17.73 31.48
C ASN A 108 27.87 -18.06 30.04
N PHE A 109 28.79 -18.24 29.08
CA PHE A 109 28.48 -18.95 27.82
C PHE A 109 28.76 -20.45 28.00
N ARG A 110 27.85 -21.16 28.70
CA ARG A 110 27.75 -22.63 28.74
C ARG A 110 26.54 -23.04 29.58
N LYS A 111 25.31 -22.92 29.05
CA LYS A 111 24.10 -23.48 29.69
C LYS A 111 22.89 -23.70 28.76
N ILE A 112 23.10 -23.91 27.45
CA ILE A 112 22.03 -24.24 26.48
C ILE A 112 22.34 -25.56 25.73
N LEU A 113 22.94 -26.54 26.41
CA LEU A 113 23.26 -27.84 25.79
C LEU A 113 23.10 -29.07 26.70
N SER A 114 22.37 -28.94 27.82
CA SER A 114 22.23 -30.05 28.80
C SER A 114 20.81 -30.53 29.08
N TRP A 115 19.84 -30.30 28.18
CA TRP A 115 18.45 -30.81 28.33
C TRP A 115 18.04 -31.83 27.26
N ARG A 116 18.96 -32.71 26.84
CA ARG A 116 18.70 -33.72 25.80
C ARG A 116 19.17 -35.15 26.13
N LYS A 117 19.20 -35.53 27.41
CA LYS A 117 19.42 -36.93 27.82
C LYS A 117 18.53 -37.31 29.01
N ALA A 118 17.31 -37.75 28.73
CA ALA A 118 16.57 -38.72 29.54
C ALA A 118 15.22 -39.06 28.86
N THR A 119 15.23 -40.01 27.92
CA THR A 119 14.03 -40.77 27.56
C THR A 119 14.46 -42.15 27.06
N GLN A 120 14.41 -43.15 27.95
CA GLN A 120 14.28 -44.55 27.57
C GLN A 120 12.78 -44.88 27.42
N PRO A 121 12.40 -45.85 26.57
CA PRO A 121 11.00 -46.13 26.25
C PRO A 121 10.39 -47.05 27.31
N LEU A 122 9.17 -46.75 27.77
CA LEU A 122 8.39 -47.70 28.58
C LEU A 122 7.16 -48.17 27.79
N HIS A 123 7.05 -49.49 27.72
CA HIS A 123 5.95 -50.28 27.17
C HIS A 123 4.59 -49.90 27.78
N LEU A 124 3.57 -49.83 26.93
CA LEU A 124 2.16 -49.76 27.32
C LEU A 124 1.60 -51.19 27.34
N ASP A 125 1.37 -51.73 28.54
CA ASP A 125 0.49 -52.89 28.74
C ASP A 125 -0.90 -52.41 29.16
N LEU A 126 -1.88 -52.93 28.43
CA LEU A 126 -3.32 -52.78 28.66
C LEU A 126 -3.75 -53.79 29.73
N GLU A 127 -4.28 -53.33 30.87
CA GLU A 127 -5.19 -54.17 31.68
C GLU A 127 -6.43 -53.40 32.14
N GLN A 128 -7.56 -54.08 31.98
CA GLN A 128 -8.90 -53.71 32.41
C GLN A 128 -9.06 -53.93 33.93
N GLY A 129 -9.75 -53.02 34.62
CA GLY A 129 -10.14 -53.20 36.02
C GLY A 129 -11.33 -52.32 36.41
N ALA A 130 -12.40 -52.95 36.87
CA ALA A 130 -13.72 -52.37 37.10
C ALA A 130 -13.86 -51.56 38.42
N VAL A 131 -14.81 -50.62 38.38
CA VAL A 131 -15.71 -50.05 39.41
C VAL A 131 -15.47 -50.44 40.88
N ASN A 132 -15.27 -49.43 41.75
CA ASN A 132 -16.10 -49.25 42.94
C ASN A 132 -15.98 -47.86 43.59
N SER A 133 -17.07 -47.50 44.27
CA SER A 133 -17.48 -46.20 44.77
C SER A 133 -16.97 -45.88 46.19
N GLN A 134 -17.09 -44.58 46.52
CA GLN A 134 -17.01 -43.94 47.85
C GLN A 134 -15.63 -43.57 48.40
N GLY A 135 -15.44 -42.27 48.61
CA GLY A 135 -14.33 -41.70 49.36
C GLY A 135 -14.16 -40.21 49.03
N GLY A 136 -14.93 -39.35 49.72
CA GLY A 136 -14.73 -37.91 49.66
C GLY A 136 -13.36 -37.53 50.20
N ALA A 137 -12.56 -36.87 49.37
CA ALA A 137 -11.36 -36.17 49.80
C ALA A 137 -11.25 -34.87 48.99
N SER A 138 -11.27 -33.76 49.74
CA SER A 138 -11.11 -32.38 49.28
C SER A 138 -9.83 -32.19 48.45
N GLU A 139 -9.97 -31.55 47.29
CA GLU A 139 -8.83 -31.06 46.48
C GLU A 139 -7.97 -30.08 47.31
N PRO A 140 -6.63 -30.17 47.21
CA PRO A 140 -5.75 -29.18 47.81
C PRO A 140 -5.81 -27.88 47.01
N GLN A 141 -6.32 -26.82 47.63
CA GLN A 141 -6.30 -25.47 47.08
C GLN A 141 -4.84 -24.97 46.97
N SER A 142 -4.38 -24.69 45.74
CA SER A 142 -3.16 -23.92 45.53
C SER A 142 -3.40 -22.44 45.86
N PRO A 143 -2.58 -21.80 46.70
CA PRO A 143 -2.72 -20.38 46.99
C PRO A 143 -2.12 -19.55 45.85
N ASN A 144 -2.87 -18.51 45.42
CA ASN A 144 -2.54 -17.46 44.45
C ASN A 144 -2.88 -17.70 42.97
N THR A 145 -4.17 -17.79 42.67
CA THR A 145 -4.71 -17.27 41.40
C THR A 145 -5.37 -15.92 41.70
N PRO A 146 -4.98 -14.80 41.08
CA PRO A 146 -5.65 -13.52 41.31
C PRO A 146 -7.13 -13.68 40.98
N ALA A 147 -8.01 -13.24 41.89
CA ALA A 147 -9.44 -13.21 41.66
C ALA A 147 -9.73 -12.22 40.54
N VAL A 148 -9.70 -12.71 39.30
CA VAL A 148 -10.13 -11.96 38.11
C VAL A 148 -11.56 -11.52 38.36
N SER A 149 -11.81 -10.21 38.35
CA SER A 149 -13.12 -9.64 38.67
C SER A 149 -14.20 -10.26 37.78
N LEU A 150 -15.40 -10.47 38.33
CA LEU A 150 -16.53 -11.03 37.60
C LEU A 150 -16.84 -10.21 36.34
N ASP A 151 -16.61 -8.90 36.42
CA ASP A 151 -16.79 -7.95 35.31
C ASP A 151 -15.78 -8.20 34.19
N PHE A 152 -14.51 -8.45 34.49
CA PHE A 152 -13.51 -8.77 33.48
C PHE A 152 -13.87 -10.04 32.70
N LYS A 153 -14.35 -11.10 33.37
CA LYS A 153 -14.78 -12.33 32.70
C LYS A 153 -15.98 -12.10 31.77
N LYS A 154 -16.94 -11.25 32.18
CA LYS A 154 -18.07 -10.86 31.33
C LYS A 154 -17.61 -10.07 30.10
N THR A 155 -16.70 -9.12 30.27
CA THR A 155 -16.14 -8.35 29.16
C THR A 155 -15.39 -9.25 28.18
N VAL A 156 -14.51 -10.14 28.67
CA VAL A 156 -13.79 -11.11 27.82
C VAL A 156 -14.75 -12.03 27.08
N LYS A 157 -15.81 -12.52 27.76
CA LYS A 157 -16.86 -13.33 27.12
C LYS A 157 -17.49 -12.57 25.94
N ALA A 158 -17.96 -11.35 26.17
CA ALA A 158 -18.60 -10.54 25.13
C ALA A 158 -17.65 -10.23 23.96
N MET A 159 -16.37 -9.94 24.24
CA MET A 159 -15.36 -9.71 23.20
C MET A 159 -15.14 -10.96 22.34
N LEU A 160 -15.03 -12.13 22.96
CA LEU A 160 -14.84 -13.40 22.25
C LEU A 160 -16.07 -13.81 21.44
N GLU A 161 -17.27 -13.68 22.00
CA GLU A 161 -18.53 -13.98 21.29
C GLU A 161 -18.72 -13.09 20.05
N ARG A 162 -18.37 -11.80 20.16
CA ARG A 162 -18.40 -10.89 19.01
C ARG A 162 -17.42 -11.31 17.92
N VAL A 163 -16.19 -11.68 18.29
CA VAL A 163 -15.18 -12.16 17.32
C VAL A 163 -15.65 -13.45 16.63
N ILE A 164 -16.28 -14.36 17.37
CA ILE A 164 -16.84 -15.60 16.80
C ILE A 164 -17.92 -15.25 15.78
N ASP A 165 -18.87 -14.39 16.13
CA ASP A 165 -19.96 -13.96 15.24
C ASP A 165 -19.44 -13.30 13.95
N THR A 166 -18.37 -12.51 14.05
CA THR A 166 -17.69 -11.88 12.90
C THR A 166 -17.09 -12.89 11.93
N MET A 167 -16.53 -13.97 12.47
CA MET A 167 -15.80 -14.99 11.71
C MET A 167 -16.73 -16.04 11.10
N LYS A 168 -17.97 -16.14 11.59
CA LYS A 168 -18.97 -17.08 11.08
C LYS A 168 -19.38 -16.68 9.66
N THR A 169 -19.24 -17.62 8.73
CA THR A 169 -19.72 -17.47 7.35
C THR A 169 -21.16 -17.97 7.17
N SER A 170 -21.74 -18.60 8.19
CA SER A 170 -23.14 -19.04 8.25
C SER A 170 -23.69 -18.89 9.68
N THR A 171 -24.99 -19.11 9.87
CA THR A 171 -25.63 -19.04 11.19
C THR A 171 -25.26 -20.21 12.12
N ASP A 172 -24.61 -21.25 11.61
CA ASP A 172 -24.33 -22.49 12.35
C ASP A 172 -23.18 -22.36 13.35
N ASP A 173 -23.28 -23.00 14.50
CA ASP A 173 -22.25 -22.93 15.54
C ASP A 173 -20.93 -23.62 15.13
N ILE A 174 -19.81 -22.88 15.23
CA ILE A 174 -18.49 -23.34 14.77
C ILE A 174 -17.59 -23.78 15.93
N PRO A 175 -16.70 -24.77 15.75
CA PRO A 175 -15.75 -25.14 16.81
C PRO A 175 -14.69 -24.05 16.98
N VAL A 176 -14.49 -23.60 18.22
CA VAL A 176 -13.54 -22.52 18.57
C VAL A 176 -12.32 -23.09 19.28
N LEU A 177 -11.14 -22.77 18.77
CA LEU A 177 -9.86 -23.15 19.35
C LEU A 177 -9.20 -21.93 20.02
N LEU A 178 -9.08 -21.94 21.35
CA LEU A 178 -8.43 -20.85 22.09
C LEU A 178 -6.98 -21.20 22.43
N VAL A 179 -6.07 -20.32 22.02
CA VAL A 179 -4.62 -20.48 22.20
C VAL A 179 -3.98 -19.26 22.86
N GLY A 180 -2.74 -19.40 23.31
CA GLY A 180 -1.97 -18.39 24.04
C GLY A 180 -2.12 -18.50 25.56
N GLY A 181 -1.20 -17.85 26.30
CA GLY A 181 -1.19 -17.89 27.77
C GLY A 181 -2.45 -17.29 28.42
N GLY A 182 -3.17 -16.42 27.71
CA GLY A 182 -4.44 -15.83 28.15
C GLY A 182 -5.66 -16.74 27.98
N ALA A 183 -5.55 -17.89 27.29
CA ALA A 183 -6.69 -18.79 27.05
C ALA A 183 -7.31 -19.35 28.35
N VAL A 184 -6.55 -19.36 29.45
CA VAL A 184 -7.04 -19.73 30.79
C VAL A 184 -8.11 -18.77 31.32
N LEU A 185 -8.10 -17.51 30.87
CA LEU A 185 -9.02 -16.47 31.31
C LEU A 185 -10.37 -16.52 30.58
N ALA A 186 -10.44 -17.22 29.45
CA ALA A 186 -11.64 -17.30 28.64
C ALA A 186 -12.68 -18.27 29.25
N PRO A 187 -13.98 -18.04 29.04
CA PRO A 187 -15.04 -19.00 29.38
C PRO A 187 -14.87 -20.34 28.64
N ASN A 188 -15.53 -21.39 29.13
CA ASN A 188 -15.58 -22.70 28.45
C ASN A 188 -16.78 -22.81 27.49
N GLU A 189 -17.69 -21.85 27.51
CA GLU A 189 -18.86 -21.77 26.65
C GLU A 189 -19.00 -20.35 26.11
N LEU A 190 -19.17 -20.24 24.80
CA LEU A 190 -19.30 -18.98 24.06
C LEU A 190 -20.47 -19.15 23.08
N ALA A 191 -21.36 -18.17 23.02
CA ALA A 191 -22.40 -18.13 22.00
C ALA A 191 -21.79 -18.11 20.59
N GLY A 192 -22.40 -18.85 19.65
CA GLY A 192 -21.87 -19.02 18.30
C GLY A 192 -20.81 -20.13 18.17
N ALA A 193 -20.36 -20.74 19.29
CA ALA A 193 -19.40 -21.82 19.29
C ALA A 193 -20.04 -23.17 19.60
N SER A 194 -19.85 -24.17 18.74
CA SER A 194 -20.36 -25.53 18.98
C SER A 194 -19.57 -26.25 20.08
N ARG A 195 -18.28 -25.90 20.22
CA ARG A 195 -17.42 -26.27 21.35
C ARG A 195 -16.27 -25.29 21.48
N VAL A 196 -15.83 -25.06 22.70
CA VAL A 196 -14.60 -24.30 22.99
C VAL A 196 -13.52 -25.27 23.41
N VAL A 197 -12.46 -25.38 22.61
CA VAL A 197 -11.33 -26.28 22.87
C VAL A 197 -10.13 -25.45 23.32
N LYS A 198 -9.59 -25.81 24.49
CA LYS A 198 -8.34 -25.27 25.03
C LYS A 198 -7.30 -26.38 25.05
N PRO A 199 -6.40 -26.46 24.05
CA PRO A 199 -5.38 -27.50 24.01
C PRO A 199 -4.47 -27.43 25.24
N GLN A 200 -3.96 -28.60 25.67
CA GLN A 200 -3.02 -28.73 26.79
C GLN A 200 -1.79 -27.80 26.63
N TRP A 201 -1.37 -27.54 25.39
CA TRP A 201 -0.20 -26.71 25.06
C TRP A 201 -0.58 -25.34 24.45
N SER A 202 -1.78 -24.84 24.74
CA SER A 202 -2.28 -23.54 24.26
C SER A 202 -1.30 -22.39 24.50
N GLY A 203 -0.62 -22.35 25.65
CA GLY A 203 0.36 -21.31 25.99
C GLY A 203 1.58 -21.20 25.07
N VAL A 204 1.89 -22.25 24.30
CA VAL A 204 3.03 -22.31 23.36
C VAL A 204 2.59 -22.53 21.91
N ALA A 205 1.31 -22.31 21.59
CA ALA A 205 0.76 -22.57 20.27
C ALA A 205 1.52 -21.87 19.12
N ASN A 206 2.06 -20.66 19.35
CA ASN A 206 2.87 -19.97 18.34
C ASN A 206 4.18 -20.71 18.04
N ALA A 207 4.83 -21.28 19.07
CA ALA A 207 6.04 -22.08 18.89
C ALA A 207 5.72 -23.40 18.18
N ILE A 208 4.58 -24.01 18.49
CA ILE A 208 4.07 -25.18 17.76
C ILE A 208 3.83 -24.81 16.30
N GLY A 209 3.15 -23.70 16.02
CA GLY A 209 2.88 -23.22 14.66
C GLY A 209 4.16 -23.00 13.85
N ALA A 210 5.18 -22.38 14.48
CA ALA A 210 6.49 -22.22 13.87
C ALA A 210 7.20 -23.55 13.61
N ALA A 211 7.06 -24.53 14.53
CA ALA A 211 7.65 -25.85 14.38
C ALA A 211 6.90 -26.75 13.37
N THR A 212 5.62 -26.50 13.13
CA THR A 212 4.78 -27.21 12.14
C THR A 212 4.75 -26.52 10.78
N ALA A 213 5.50 -25.42 10.59
CA ALA A 213 5.50 -24.70 9.33
C ALA A 213 6.06 -25.59 8.20
N ARG A 214 5.30 -25.67 7.10
CA ARG A 214 5.71 -26.39 5.89
C ARG A 214 6.81 -25.63 5.16
N VAL A 215 7.68 -26.36 4.47
CA VAL A 215 8.74 -25.80 3.63
C VAL A 215 8.10 -25.17 2.40
N SER A 216 8.51 -23.96 2.03
CA SER A 216 7.96 -23.26 0.87
C SER A 216 9.01 -22.96 -0.20
N GLY A 217 8.61 -23.05 -1.47
CA GLY A 217 9.34 -22.53 -2.61
C GLY A 217 8.52 -21.41 -3.26
N ILE A 218 9.08 -20.20 -3.32
CA ILE A 218 8.43 -19.04 -3.95
C ILE A 218 9.24 -18.65 -5.18
N ILE A 219 8.55 -18.43 -6.30
CA ILE A 219 9.11 -17.81 -7.49
C ILE A 219 8.29 -16.58 -7.82
N ASP A 220 8.99 -15.46 -7.94
CA ASP A 220 8.48 -14.17 -8.43
C ASP A 220 9.35 -13.80 -9.63
N THR A 221 8.76 -13.81 -10.83
CA THR A 221 9.50 -13.63 -12.09
C THR A 221 8.66 -12.96 -13.16
N ILE A 222 9.34 -12.33 -14.12
CA ILE A 222 8.71 -11.76 -15.32
C ILE A 222 9.10 -12.63 -16.52
N GLU A 223 8.10 -13.23 -17.17
CA GLU A 223 8.31 -14.11 -18.32
C GLU A 223 7.59 -13.59 -19.57
N SER A 224 8.11 -13.96 -20.74
CA SER A 224 7.47 -13.66 -22.02
C SER A 224 6.34 -14.65 -22.33
N THR A 225 5.21 -14.11 -22.73
CA THR A 225 4.02 -14.82 -23.23
C THR A 225 3.86 -14.67 -24.74
N GLU A 226 4.92 -14.29 -25.48
CA GLU A 226 4.87 -14.18 -26.96
C GLU A 226 4.75 -15.53 -27.65
N ALA A 227 5.54 -16.51 -27.22
CA ALA A 227 5.66 -17.81 -27.88
C ALA A 227 4.85 -18.92 -27.20
N LYS A 228 4.41 -18.71 -25.96
CA LYS A 228 3.69 -19.69 -25.13
C LYS A 228 2.47 -19.02 -24.50
N SER A 229 1.40 -19.77 -24.29
CA SER A 229 0.24 -19.24 -23.58
C SER A 229 0.60 -18.95 -22.13
N ALA A 230 -0.11 -18.00 -21.49
CA ALA A 230 0.10 -17.71 -20.07
C ALA A 230 -0.09 -18.96 -19.19
N ALA A 231 -0.99 -19.88 -19.57
CA ALA A 231 -1.18 -21.14 -18.88
C ALA A 231 0.04 -22.08 -18.98
N ASP A 232 0.70 -22.14 -20.15
CA ASP A 232 1.91 -22.95 -20.34
C ASP A 232 3.08 -22.40 -19.53
N VAL A 233 3.23 -21.07 -19.50
CA VAL A 233 4.25 -20.38 -18.69
C VAL A 233 3.98 -20.58 -17.20
N MET A 234 2.72 -20.50 -16.77
CA MET A 234 2.33 -20.80 -15.39
C MET A 234 2.69 -22.24 -14.98
N LYS A 235 2.48 -23.21 -15.87
CA LYS A 235 2.83 -24.61 -15.61
C LYS A 235 4.35 -24.79 -15.43
N ASP A 236 5.15 -24.12 -16.25
CA ASP A 236 6.61 -24.13 -16.15
C ASP A 236 7.10 -23.53 -14.83
N ILE A 237 6.60 -22.34 -14.47
CA ILE A 237 6.96 -21.66 -13.22
C ILE A 237 6.49 -22.47 -12.01
N SER A 238 5.34 -23.13 -12.10
CA SER A 238 4.83 -24.01 -11.04
C SER A 238 5.77 -25.18 -10.79
N ALA A 239 6.25 -25.82 -11.85
CA ALA A 239 7.25 -26.89 -11.73
C ALA A 239 8.55 -26.37 -11.10
N ARG A 240 9.00 -25.17 -11.46
CA ARG A 240 10.16 -24.53 -10.83
C ARG A 240 9.93 -24.21 -9.35
N ALA A 241 8.74 -23.74 -8.96
CA ALA A 241 8.41 -23.43 -7.58
C ALA A 241 8.36 -24.71 -6.71
N ILE A 242 7.81 -25.80 -7.27
CA ILE A 242 7.84 -27.14 -6.66
C ILE A 242 9.29 -27.60 -6.47
N ALA A 243 10.11 -27.53 -7.53
CA ALA A 243 11.52 -27.90 -7.44
C ALA A 243 12.27 -27.07 -6.39
N ARG A 244 11.99 -25.77 -6.28
CA ARG A 244 12.56 -24.90 -5.24
C ARG A 244 12.10 -25.28 -3.84
N ALA A 245 10.83 -25.68 -3.66
CA ALA A 245 10.35 -26.19 -2.38
C ALA A 245 11.08 -27.49 -1.99
N VAL A 246 11.26 -28.41 -2.94
CA VAL A 246 12.03 -29.65 -2.74
C VAL A 246 13.49 -29.36 -2.43
N ASP A 247 14.12 -28.43 -3.15
CA ASP A 247 15.50 -28.01 -2.89
C ASP A 247 15.67 -27.43 -1.48
N ASN A 248 14.71 -26.60 -1.05
CA ASN A 248 14.62 -26.04 0.30
C ASN A 248 14.36 -27.11 1.40
N GLY A 249 14.15 -28.38 1.04
CA GLY A 249 14.00 -29.48 1.99
C GLY A 249 12.59 -30.06 2.07
N ALA A 250 11.67 -29.70 1.16
CA ALA A 250 10.35 -30.33 1.12
C ALA A 250 10.41 -31.75 0.54
N LYS A 251 9.56 -32.64 1.05
CA LYS A 251 9.36 -33.98 0.52
C LYS A 251 8.51 -33.90 -0.75
N GLU A 252 9.06 -34.32 -1.88
CA GLU A 252 8.47 -34.14 -3.22
C GLU A 252 7.00 -34.57 -3.34
N GLU A 253 6.64 -35.71 -2.76
CA GLU A 253 5.27 -36.25 -2.77
C GLU A 253 4.25 -35.44 -1.97
N THR A 254 4.70 -34.52 -1.12
CA THR A 254 3.84 -33.66 -0.29
C THR A 254 3.74 -32.23 -0.82
N VAL A 255 4.47 -31.90 -1.90
CA VAL A 255 4.51 -30.53 -2.41
C VAL A 255 3.25 -30.22 -3.23
N GLU A 256 2.55 -29.17 -2.83
CA GLU A 256 1.40 -28.63 -3.54
C GLU A 256 1.59 -27.14 -3.83
N VAL A 257 1.03 -26.66 -4.93
CA VAL A 257 0.99 -25.22 -5.25
C VAL A 257 -0.21 -24.61 -4.55
N VAL A 258 0.03 -23.61 -3.71
CA VAL A 258 -1.02 -22.96 -2.90
C VAL A 258 -1.36 -21.55 -3.36
N GLU A 259 -0.47 -20.93 -4.12
CA GLU A 259 -0.66 -19.57 -4.61
C GLU A 259 -0.17 -19.47 -6.05
N MET A 260 -1.00 -18.87 -6.90
CA MET A 260 -0.75 -18.64 -8.31
C MET A 260 -1.32 -17.27 -8.65
N ASP A 261 -0.43 -16.31 -8.93
CA ASP A 261 -0.82 -14.98 -9.40
C ASP A 261 -0.16 -14.69 -10.75
N HIS A 262 -0.90 -13.98 -11.59
CA HIS A 262 -0.52 -13.62 -12.95
C HIS A 262 -0.97 -12.19 -13.23
N VAL A 263 0.00 -11.32 -13.50
CA VAL A 263 -0.24 -9.90 -13.78
C VAL A 263 0.44 -9.52 -15.11
N PRO A 264 -0.32 -9.30 -16.19
CA PRO A 264 0.25 -8.84 -17.45
C PRO A 264 0.84 -7.43 -17.31
N LEU A 265 2.08 -7.23 -17.79
CA LEU A 265 2.77 -5.96 -17.70
C LEU A 265 2.33 -5.03 -18.83
N GLN A 266 1.95 -3.80 -18.48
CA GLN A 266 1.34 -2.88 -19.44
C GLN A 266 2.33 -2.09 -20.28
N TYR A 267 3.58 -2.00 -19.84
CA TYR A 267 4.65 -1.24 -20.49
C TYR A 267 5.63 -2.13 -21.26
N ILE A 268 5.48 -3.45 -21.18
CA ILE A 268 6.26 -4.42 -21.96
C ILE A 268 5.30 -5.37 -22.64
N ALA A 269 5.24 -5.29 -23.97
CA ALA A 269 4.38 -6.15 -24.77
C ALA A 269 4.68 -7.63 -24.46
N SER A 270 3.62 -8.41 -24.31
CA SER A 270 3.68 -9.87 -24.16
C SER A 270 4.62 -10.34 -23.05
N LYS A 271 4.74 -9.58 -21.97
CA LYS A 271 5.36 -10.04 -20.72
C LYS A 271 4.37 -9.97 -19.58
N SER A 272 4.49 -10.90 -18.65
CA SER A 272 3.68 -10.93 -17.44
C SER A 272 4.55 -11.22 -16.23
N SER A 273 4.20 -10.61 -15.10
CA SER A 273 4.68 -11.02 -13.79
C SER A 273 3.91 -12.25 -13.33
N PHE A 274 4.62 -13.19 -12.71
CA PHE A 274 4.11 -14.45 -12.23
C PHE A 274 4.66 -14.70 -10.82
N ILE A 275 3.75 -14.90 -9.87
CA ILE A 275 4.09 -15.20 -8.47
C ILE A 275 3.48 -16.55 -8.14
N ILE A 276 4.32 -17.53 -7.85
CA ILE A 276 3.89 -18.89 -7.53
C ILE A 276 4.54 -19.35 -6.23
N LYS A 277 3.71 -19.89 -5.33
CA LYS A 277 4.14 -20.46 -4.06
C LYS A 277 3.74 -21.93 -3.97
N ALA A 278 4.74 -22.79 -3.82
CA ALA A 278 4.55 -24.20 -3.50
C ALA A 278 4.95 -24.47 -2.05
N ILE A 279 4.26 -25.38 -1.37
CA ILE A 279 4.55 -25.80 0.00
C ILE A 279 4.53 -27.31 0.13
N GLY A 280 5.36 -27.88 1.00
CA GLY A 280 5.37 -29.30 1.32
C GLY A 280 5.95 -29.59 2.71
N ASP A 281 5.78 -30.82 3.18
CA ASP A 281 6.32 -31.26 4.48
C ASP A 281 7.84 -31.38 4.41
N PHE A 282 8.53 -31.13 5.52
CA PHE A 282 9.98 -31.26 5.57
C PHE A 282 10.42 -32.73 5.45
N ASP A 283 11.40 -33.02 4.59
CA ASP A 283 11.97 -34.35 4.46
C ASP A 283 13.03 -34.63 5.54
N PHE A 284 12.58 -35.29 6.62
CA PHE A 284 13.45 -35.69 7.74
C PHE A 284 14.46 -36.79 7.39
N SER A 285 14.35 -37.45 6.23
CA SER A 285 15.28 -38.49 5.78
C SER A 285 16.54 -37.93 5.12
N ARG A 286 16.54 -36.63 4.80
CA ARG A 286 17.63 -35.93 4.14
C ARG A 286 18.83 -35.81 5.10
N THR A 287 19.85 -36.62 4.84
CA THR A 287 21.14 -36.63 5.57
C THR A 287 22.20 -35.75 4.94
N SER A 288 21.96 -35.29 3.71
CA SER A 288 22.77 -34.32 2.97
C SER A 288 22.06 -32.96 2.97
N PHE A 289 22.49 -32.08 3.86
CA PHE A 289 22.46 -30.66 3.54
C PHE A 289 23.39 -30.50 2.34
N GLY A 290 22.86 -30.20 1.16
CA GLY A 290 23.69 -30.04 -0.03
C GLY A 290 24.79 -29.02 0.26
N ASP A 291 25.99 -29.26 -0.28
CA ASP A 291 27.11 -28.30 -0.30
C ASP A 291 26.79 -27.04 -1.14
N GLY A 292 25.54 -26.90 -1.58
CA GLY A 292 24.94 -25.61 -1.83
C GLY A 292 24.87 -24.86 -0.51
N ALA A 293 25.94 -24.13 -0.23
CA ALA A 293 25.90 -22.99 0.65
C ALA A 293 24.51 -22.35 0.50
N VAL A 294 23.81 -22.19 1.61
CA VAL A 294 22.99 -20.99 1.74
C VAL A 294 23.91 -19.89 1.22
N GLU A 295 23.62 -19.31 0.06
CA GLU A 295 24.05 -17.94 -0.16
C GLU A 295 23.33 -17.18 0.95
N ALA A 296 23.95 -17.18 2.14
CA ALA A 296 24.15 -15.96 2.87
C ALA A 296 24.85 -15.07 1.84
N GLY A 297 24.05 -14.40 1.00
CA GLY A 297 24.54 -13.38 0.11
C GLY A 297 25.45 -12.53 0.98
N SER A 298 26.73 -12.50 0.60
CA SER A 298 27.84 -12.02 1.41
C SER A 298 27.38 -11.03 2.48
N ILE A 299 27.23 -11.51 3.72
CA ILE A 299 27.46 -10.63 4.85
C ILE A 299 28.96 -10.43 4.74
N ALA A 300 29.35 -9.40 3.99
CA ALA A 300 30.62 -8.76 4.22
C ALA A 300 30.72 -8.63 5.74
N GLU A 301 31.84 -9.07 6.31
CA GLU A 301 32.26 -8.61 7.63
C GLU A 301 32.40 -7.09 7.51
N ASP A 302 31.27 -6.39 7.55
CA ASP A 302 31.20 -5.03 8.03
C ASP A 302 31.73 -5.13 9.44
N ASP A 303 32.87 -4.47 9.64
CA ASP A 303 33.56 -4.33 10.91
C ASP A 303 32.60 -3.63 11.88
N MET A 304 31.67 -4.41 12.45
CA MET A 304 30.63 -4.00 13.38
C MET A 304 31.21 -3.80 14.80
N THR A 305 32.43 -3.26 14.87
CA THR A 305 33.01 -2.74 16.09
C THR A 305 32.45 -1.35 16.44
N GLU A 306 31.75 -0.69 15.52
CA GLU A 306 31.09 0.61 15.77
C GLU A 306 29.62 0.52 16.26
N PHE A 307 29.04 -0.67 16.32
CA PHE A 307 27.69 -0.92 16.88
C PHE A 307 27.66 -2.06 17.89
N ALA A 308 28.69 -2.16 18.74
CA ALA A 308 28.56 -2.86 20.00
C ALA A 308 27.45 -2.16 20.82
N LYS A 309 26.26 -2.76 20.88
CA LYS A 309 25.19 -2.37 21.80
C LYS A 309 25.77 -2.42 23.22
N GLN A 310 26.18 -1.26 23.74
CA GLN A 310 26.14 -1.06 25.18
C GLN A 310 24.68 -1.25 25.62
N PRO A 311 24.42 -1.98 26.71
CA PRO A 311 23.08 -2.12 27.24
C PRO A 311 22.59 -0.73 27.65
N ARG A 312 21.83 -0.08 26.77
CA ARG A 312 21.08 1.12 27.13
C ARG A 312 20.04 0.68 28.15
N GLU A 313 20.18 1.20 29.37
CA GLU A 313 19.08 1.31 30.31
C GLU A 313 17.83 1.83 29.59
N GLY A 314 16.68 1.23 29.92
CA GLY A 314 15.43 1.40 29.19
C GLY A 314 15.05 2.86 28.97
N SER A 315 15.31 3.37 27.77
CA SER A 315 14.71 4.60 27.27
C SER A 315 13.51 4.23 26.39
N SER A 316 12.33 4.55 26.90
CA SER A 316 10.98 4.42 26.36
C SER A 316 10.72 5.22 25.05
N GLU A 317 11.69 5.32 24.14
CA GLU A 317 11.62 6.23 22.99
C GLU A 317 11.36 5.54 21.64
N ASN A 318 11.64 4.24 21.49
CA ASN A 318 11.35 3.55 20.21
C ASN A 318 9.88 3.11 20.02
N GLN A 319 9.02 3.33 21.01
CA GLN A 319 7.55 3.27 20.83
C GLN A 319 6.97 4.61 20.36
N LYS A 320 7.67 5.74 20.52
CA LYS A 320 7.16 7.08 20.16
C LYS A 320 7.25 7.43 18.68
N ALA A 321 7.97 6.67 17.86
CA ALA A 321 8.16 7.01 16.43
C ALA A 321 7.01 6.54 15.51
N LEU A 322 6.10 5.70 16.01
CA LEU A 322 4.83 5.34 15.36
C LEU A 322 3.65 6.20 15.82
N ASP A 323 3.84 6.98 16.90
CA ASP A 323 2.85 7.90 17.45
C ASP A 323 3.00 9.26 16.76
N SER A 324 2.31 9.44 15.64
CA SER A 324 1.70 10.77 15.40
C SER A 324 0.84 11.09 16.63
N PRO A 325 0.71 12.36 17.06
CA PRO A 325 -0.11 12.70 18.23
C PRO A 325 -1.45 11.98 18.13
N ASP A 326 -1.86 11.30 19.19
CA ASP A 326 -3.16 10.63 19.32
C ASP A 326 -4.24 11.66 18.98
N VAL A 327 -4.63 11.70 17.71
CA VAL A 327 -5.72 12.59 17.31
C VAL A 327 -6.98 11.85 17.69
N ASP A 328 -7.71 12.42 18.64
CA ASP A 328 -8.99 11.90 19.06
C ASP A 328 -9.98 11.92 17.89
N ILE A 329 -10.15 10.76 17.23
CA ILE A 329 -10.99 10.59 16.04
C ILE A 329 -12.46 10.89 16.35
N ALA A 330 -12.89 10.60 17.57
CA ALA A 330 -14.25 10.83 18.00
C ALA A 330 -14.55 12.32 18.09
N ASN A 331 -13.63 13.09 18.69
CA ASN A 331 -13.82 14.53 18.96
C ASN A 331 -13.21 15.47 17.92
N TYR A 332 -12.50 14.94 16.92
CA TYR A 332 -11.90 15.76 15.90
C TYR A 332 -12.96 16.49 15.06
N LYS A 333 -12.75 17.79 14.94
CA LYS A 333 -13.51 18.67 14.07
C LYS A 333 -12.55 19.35 13.09
N PRO A 334 -12.85 19.36 11.78
CA PRO A 334 -12.08 20.16 10.84
C PRO A 334 -12.20 21.64 11.20
N THR A 335 -11.09 22.39 11.15
CA THR A 335 -11.10 23.84 11.41
C THR A 335 -11.34 24.62 10.11
N HIS A 336 -11.88 25.85 10.23
CA HIS A 336 -12.29 26.79 9.16
C HIS A 336 -11.61 26.55 7.79
N GLY A 337 -12.45 26.31 6.76
CA GLY A 337 -12.00 25.98 5.41
C GLY A 337 -11.25 24.65 5.38
N LEU A 338 -11.89 23.56 5.82
CA LEU A 338 -11.36 22.20 5.93
C LEU A 338 -9.83 22.15 6.08
N ARG A 339 -9.31 22.81 7.11
CA ARG A 339 -7.93 22.65 7.55
C ARG A 339 -7.83 21.28 8.20
N TYR A 340 -7.47 20.32 7.37
CA TYR A 340 -7.21 18.98 7.84
C TYR A 340 -5.92 18.96 8.69
N SER A 341 -5.97 18.39 9.90
CA SER A 341 -4.78 18.04 10.68
C SER A 341 -5.00 16.64 11.25
N GLY A 342 -4.18 15.66 10.86
CA GLY A 342 -4.29 14.27 11.35
C GLY A 342 -4.44 13.22 10.25
N ASN A 343 -4.39 11.93 10.58
CA ASN A 343 -4.16 10.86 9.61
C ASN A 343 -5.44 10.30 8.92
N TRP A 344 -6.43 11.13 8.59
CA TRP A 344 -7.79 10.73 8.18
C TRP A 344 -7.91 10.12 6.77
N TRP A 345 -6.88 10.25 5.93
CA TRP A 345 -6.88 9.90 4.50
C TRP A 345 -6.10 8.61 4.17
N ARG A 346 -5.88 7.73 5.14
CA ARG A 346 -4.92 6.59 5.09
C ARG A 346 -5.22 5.49 4.05
N TRP A 347 -6.23 5.66 3.19
CA TRP A 347 -6.88 4.59 2.43
C TRP A 347 -6.84 4.76 0.90
N ILE A 348 -6.01 5.67 0.38
CA ILE A 348 -5.86 5.92 -1.06
C ILE A 348 -4.39 5.80 -1.46
N SER A 349 -4.11 5.04 -2.53
CA SER A 349 -2.82 4.86 -3.25
C SER A 349 -1.57 5.39 -2.53
N LEU A 350 -0.72 4.47 -2.05
CA LEU A 350 0.41 4.73 -1.13
C LEU A 350 1.19 6.03 -1.39
N TRP A 351 1.43 6.42 -2.65
CA TRP A 351 2.27 7.57 -3.00
C TRP A 351 1.55 8.93 -2.92
N THR A 352 0.34 9.03 -3.48
CA THR A 352 -0.42 10.30 -3.50
C THR A 352 -0.84 10.70 -2.08
N TYR A 353 -1.18 9.70 -1.26
CA TYR A 353 -1.36 9.87 0.18
C TYR A 353 -0.10 10.40 0.86
N ALA A 354 1.05 9.74 0.64
CA ALA A 354 2.31 10.14 1.25
C ALA A 354 2.68 11.58 0.87
N ARG A 355 2.46 11.98 -0.40
CA ARG A 355 2.68 13.35 -0.89
C ARG A 355 1.79 14.37 -0.19
N LEU A 356 0.48 14.13 -0.13
CA LEU A 356 -0.46 15.03 0.55
C LEU A 356 -0.13 15.14 2.04
N ARG A 357 0.16 14.01 2.70
CA ARG A 357 0.58 13.96 4.10
C ARG A 357 1.86 14.77 4.33
N GLU A 358 2.83 14.68 3.43
CA GLU A 358 4.09 15.39 3.53
C GLU A 358 3.92 16.90 3.33
N ILE A 359 3.08 17.32 2.37
CA ILE A 359 2.70 18.73 2.21
C ILE A 359 2.16 19.28 3.53
N MET A 360 1.26 18.54 4.18
CA MET A 360 0.62 18.97 5.41
C MET A 360 1.57 18.96 6.62
N ARG A 361 2.46 17.96 6.71
CA ARG A 361 3.52 17.91 7.73
C ARG A 361 4.47 19.09 7.64
N ASN A 362 4.75 19.55 6.43
CA ASN A 362 5.59 20.72 6.16
C ASN A 362 4.84 22.05 6.32
N GLY A 363 3.64 22.05 6.92
CA GLY A 363 2.85 23.25 7.17
C GLY A 363 2.01 23.73 5.97
N GLY A 364 1.92 22.93 4.90
CA GLY A 364 1.03 23.19 3.78
C GLY A 364 -0.44 23.12 4.17
N VAL A 365 -1.23 24.07 3.68
CA VAL A 365 -2.65 24.20 3.97
C VAL A 365 -3.46 23.71 2.78
N VAL A 366 -4.34 22.74 3.01
CA VAL A 366 -5.36 22.30 2.06
C VAL A 366 -6.67 22.97 2.45
N ARG A 367 -7.40 23.54 1.48
CA ARG A 367 -8.70 24.17 1.70
C ARG A 367 -9.71 23.48 0.81
N VAL A 368 -10.86 23.12 1.35
CA VAL A 368 -11.98 22.59 0.59
C VAL A 368 -13.18 23.54 0.77
N ILE A 369 -13.88 23.85 -0.33
CA ILE A 369 -15.03 24.76 -0.38
C ILE A 369 -16.25 24.04 -0.94
N SER A 370 -17.45 24.53 -0.59
CA SER A 370 -18.68 24.04 -1.22
C SER A 370 -18.70 24.46 -2.69
N PRO A 371 -19.25 23.65 -3.62
CA PRO A 371 -19.56 24.12 -4.96
C PRO A 371 -20.39 25.41 -4.97
N ASP A 372 -21.28 25.60 -3.99
CA ASP A 372 -22.16 26.77 -3.88
C ASP A 372 -21.40 28.08 -3.57
N ASP A 373 -20.20 27.99 -2.99
CA ASP A 373 -19.35 29.15 -2.68
C ASP A 373 -18.64 29.73 -3.92
N LEU A 374 -18.71 29.05 -5.06
CA LEU A 374 -18.14 29.50 -6.32
C LEU A 374 -18.96 30.66 -6.91
N LYS A 375 -18.28 31.70 -7.39
CA LYS A 375 -18.91 32.72 -8.23
C LYS A 375 -19.21 32.15 -9.61
N ASP A 376 -20.23 32.69 -10.27
CA ASP A 376 -20.65 32.19 -11.59
C ASP A 376 -19.54 32.25 -12.64
N ASP A 377 -18.67 33.26 -12.56
CA ASP A 377 -17.56 33.56 -13.46
C ASP A 377 -16.22 32.97 -13.01
N ASP A 378 -16.16 32.30 -11.85
CA ASP A 378 -14.96 31.62 -11.39
C ASP A 378 -14.54 30.53 -12.39
N LEU A 379 -13.24 30.32 -12.53
CA LEU A 379 -12.68 29.25 -13.35
C LEU A 379 -12.21 28.11 -12.45
N VAL A 380 -12.78 26.92 -12.63
CA VAL A 380 -12.46 25.72 -11.84
C VAL A 380 -11.53 24.82 -12.64
N ALA A 381 -10.31 24.66 -12.14
CA ALA A 381 -9.29 23.78 -12.70
C ALA A 381 -9.63 22.30 -12.52
N CYS A 382 -9.09 21.45 -13.39
CA CYS A 382 -9.12 20.00 -13.18
C CYS A 382 -7.79 19.38 -13.61
N GLY A 383 -7.32 18.41 -12.83
CA GLY A 383 -6.09 17.66 -13.10
C GLY A 383 -6.20 16.23 -12.60
N GLY A 384 -5.59 15.30 -13.32
CA GLY A 384 -5.59 13.89 -12.95
C GLY A 384 -4.55 13.11 -13.74
N GLY A 385 -4.03 12.05 -13.12
CA GLY A 385 -3.17 11.08 -13.79
C GLY A 385 -4.00 10.29 -14.80
N LYS A 386 -3.41 10.06 -15.98
CA LYS A 386 -3.98 9.21 -17.02
C LYS A 386 -3.03 8.08 -17.28
N GLY A 387 -3.52 6.85 -17.16
CA GLY A 387 -2.67 5.69 -17.39
C GLY A 387 -3.09 4.44 -16.64
N SER A 388 -2.18 3.49 -16.62
CA SER A 388 -2.27 2.23 -15.91
C SER A 388 -2.20 2.43 -14.40
N PRO A 389 -3.17 1.90 -13.63
CA PRO A 389 -3.05 1.81 -12.18
C PRO A 389 -1.85 0.97 -11.75
N THR A 390 -1.53 -0.13 -12.46
CA THR A 390 -0.40 -1.01 -12.07
C THR A 390 0.94 -0.30 -12.20
N VAL A 391 1.13 0.52 -13.24
CA VAL A 391 2.34 1.35 -13.36
C VAL A 391 2.41 2.41 -12.27
N SER A 392 1.27 3.00 -11.90
CA SER A 392 1.22 4.07 -10.87
C SER A 392 1.59 3.54 -9.47
N ILE A 393 1.52 2.23 -9.26
CA ILE A 393 1.98 1.57 -8.04
C ILE A 393 3.51 1.39 -8.05
N GLU A 394 4.10 1.05 -9.21
CA GLU A 394 5.54 0.78 -9.37
C GLU A 394 6.38 2.06 -9.55
N LYS A 395 5.87 3.05 -10.30
CA LYS A 395 6.61 4.25 -10.69
C LYS A 395 6.24 5.44 -9.81
N LEU A 396 7.25 6.01 -9.15
CA LEU A 396 7.10 7.24 -8.40
C LEU A 396 6.79 8.44 -9.33
N PRO A 397 5.74 9.23 -9.06
CA PRO A 397 5.44 10.42 -9.84
C PRO A 397 6.37 11.58 -9.46
N GLY A 398 6.75 12.41 -10.44
CA GLY A 398 7.48 13.65 -10.22
C GLY A 398 6.55 14.86 -10.08
N ASP A 399 6.97 15.99 -10.67
CA ASP A 399 6.22 17.26 -10.66
C ASP A 399 5.41 17.51 -11.94
N GLU A 400 5.25 16.49 -12.79
CA GLU A 400 4.59 16.61 -14.10
C GLU A 400 3.15 17.13 -13.95
N MET A 401 2.47 16.76 -12.86
CA MET A 401 1.12 17.24 -12.56
C MET A 401 1.08 18.76 -12.34
N MET A 402 1.97 19.31 -11.51
CA MET A 402 2.03 20.76 -11.31
C MET A 402 2.50 21.49 -12.57
N GLN A 403 3.43 20.91 -13.33
CA GLN A 403 3.94 21.49 -14.57
C GLN A 403 2.86 21.56 -15.66
N SER A 404 2.06 20.50 -15.84
CA SER A 404 0.93 20.51 -16.78
C SER A 404 -0.07 21.64 -16.48
N GLN A 405 -0.43 21.84 -15.21
CA GLN A 405 -1.31 22.93 -14.79
C GLN A 405 -0.67 24.30 -15.07
N LYS A 406 0.61 24.47 -14.72
CA LYS A 406 1.36 25.72 -14.97
C LYS A 406 1.38 26.08 -16.46
N GLU A 407 1.71 25.14 -17.33
CA GLU A 407 1.75 25.41 -18.78
C GLU A 407 0.36 25.68 -19.36
N LEU A 408 -0.67 24.98 -18.91
CA LEU A 408 -2.05 25.21 -19.35
C LEU A 408 -2.51 26.64 -18.99
N TYR A 409 -2.35 27.04 -17.74
CA TYR A 409 -2.82 28.35 -17.27
C TYR A 409 -1.96 29.51 -17.76
N LYS A 410 -0.67 29.26 -18.01
CA LYS A 410 0.19 30.19 -18.73
C LYS A 410 -0.28 30.40 -20.17
N TYR A 411 -0.63 29.33 -20.89
CA TYR A 411 -1.18 29.42 -22.25
C TYR A 411 -2.52 30.16 -22.29
N MET A 412 -3.41 29.86 -21.34
CA MET A 412 -4.72 30.53 -21.24
C MET A 412 -4.65 31.97 -20.74
N ASN A 413 -3.47 32.42 -20.27
CA ASN A 413 -3.27 33.73 -19.66
C ASN A 413 -4.31 34.05 -18.56
N THR A 414 -4.62 33.06 -17.72
CA THR A 414 -5.61 33.17 -16.64
C THR A 414 -5.17 32.38 -15.42
N LYS A 415 -5.80 32.64 -14.27
CA LYS A 415 -5.61 31.86 -13.04
C LYS A 415 -6.95 31.27 -12.60
N PRO A 416 -7.03 29.97 -12.33
CA PRO A 416 -8.24 29.37 -11.81
C PRO A 416 -8.48 29.85 -10.37
N ALA A 417 -9.75 29.98 -10.00
CA ALA A 417 -10.19 30.35 -8.66
C ALA A 417 -10.27 29.15 -7.71
N ALA A 418 -10.50 27.95 -8.26
CA ALA A 418 -10.56 26.69 -7.51
C ALA A 418 -10.06 25.52 -8.38
N VAL A 419 -9.90 24.35 -7.77
CA VAL A 419 -9.59 23.10 -8.46
C VAL A 419 -10.58 22.00 -8.06
N SER A 420 -11.02 21.18 -9.00
CA SER A 420 -11.87 20.02 -8.75
C SER A 420 -11.13 18.73 -9.12
N ALA A 421 -11.41 17.67 -8.38
CA ALA A 421 -10.92 16.34 -8.74
C ALA A 421 -11.62 15.85 -10.03
N LEU A 422 -10.92 15.04 -10.82
CA LEU A 422 -11.54 14.40 -11.98
C LEU A 422 -12.59 13.37 -11.53
N GLU A 423 -12.20 12.56 -10.55
CA GLU A 423 -12.94 11.42 -10.03
C GLU A 423 -12.61 11.25 -8.55
N ILE A 424 -13.52 10.68 -7.77
CA ILE A 424 -13.31 10.36 -6.35
C ILE A 424 -12.81 8.91 -6.15
N GLY A 425 -11.81 8.52 -6.93
CA GLY A 425 -11.22 7.17 -6.89
C GLY A 425 -9.70 7.19 -7.01
N GLY A 426 -9.04 6.27 -6.30
CA GLY A 426 -7.58 6.09 -6.34
C GLY A 426 -6.81 7.40 -6.18
N GLY A 427 -5.64 7.51 -6.84
CA GLY A 427 -4.80 8.71 -6.74
C GLY A 427 -5.47 9.99 -7.22
N ASN A 428 -6.42 9.92 -8.15
CA ASN A 428 -7.09 11.09 -8.70
C ASN A 428 -8.00 11.79 -7.68
N GLY A 429 -8.60 11.04 -6.75
CA GLY A 429 -9.43 11.60 -5.67
C GLY A 429 -8.68 12.56 -4.74
N LEU A 430 -7.37 12.37 -4.57
CA LEU A 430 -6.52 13.28 -3.78
C LEU A 430 -5.89 14.40 -4.61
N GLN A 431 -5.96 14.33 -5.93
CA GLN A 431 -5.20 15.21 -6.81
C GLN A 431 -5.69 16.66 -6.74
N GLY A 432 -6.99 16.87 -6.57
CA GLY A 432 -7.57 18.20 -6.35
C GLY A 432 -6.98 18.88 -5.11
N MET A 433 -6.89 18.15 -3.99
CA MET A 433 -6.31 18.65 -2.74
C MET A 433 -4.82 18.94 -2.85
N ILE A 434 -4.06 18.08 -3.55
CA ILE A 434 -2.64 18.30 -3.78
C ILE A 434 -2.43 19.56 -4.64
N LEU A 435 -3.17 19.69 -5.75
CA LEU A 435 -3.05 20.87 -6.63
C LEU A 435 -3.41 22.17 -5.89
N GLY A 436 -4.49 22.14 -5.13
CA GLY A 436 -5.01 23.30 -4.39
C GLY A 436 -4.19 23.72 -3.17
N ALA A 437 -3.33 22.84 -2.65
CA ALA A 437 -2.52 23.11 -1.47
C ALA A 437 -1.75 24.45 -1.56
N SER A 438 -1.54 25.09 -0.41
CA SER A 438 -0.88 26.40 -0.31
C SER A 438 0.56 26.41 -0.85
N THR A 439 1.24 25.26 -0.83
CA THR A 439 2.58 25.06 -1.38
C THR A 439 2.59 24.87 -2.90
N ASN A 440 1.42 24.70 -3.51
CA ASN A 440 1.23 24.44 -4.95
C ASN A 440 0.51 25.61 -5.63
N MET A 441 -0.73 25.42 -6.09
CA MET A 441 -1.48 26.48 -6.78
C MET A 441 -2.07 27.49 -5.79
N ASN A 442 -2.14 27.15 -4.50
CA ASN A 442 -2.69 27.99 -3.43
C ASN A 442 -4.13 28.47 -3.73
N ILE A 443 -4.99 27.55 -4.16
CA ILE A 443 -6.42 27.77 -4.44
C ILE A 443 -7.27 26.67 -3.78
N PRO A 444 -8.51 26.94 -3.37
CA PRO A 444 -9.35 25.91 -2.75
C PRO A 444 -9.69 24.76 -3.72
N THR A 445 -9.91 23.58 -3.14
CA THR A 445 -10.47 22.42 -3.82
C THR A 445 -11.98 22.41 -3.66
N VAL A 446 -12.73 22.14 -4.72
CA VAL A 446 -14.19 22.00 -4.66
C VAL A 446 -14.55 20.67 -4.00
N ASP A 447 -15.50 20.66 -3.06
CA ASP A 447 -16.09 19.44 -2.49
C ASP A 447 -17.01 18.75 -3.50
N GLY A 448 -16.38 18.10 -4.46
CA GLY A 448 -17.04 17.40 -5.55
C GLY A 448 -16.04 16.96 -6.60
N ASP A 449 -16.51 16.11 -7.50
CA ASP A 449 -15.75 15.64 -8.66
C ASP A 449 -16.67 15.45 -9.87
N TRP A 450 -16.09 15.18 -11.04
CA TRP A 450 -16.84 15.07 -12.30
C TRP A 450 -17.43 13.69 -12.57
N MET A 451 -17.34 12.75 -11.63
CA MET A 451 -17.80 11.37 -11.81
C MET A 451 -18.61 10.81 -10.63
N GLY A 452 -18.31 11.16 -9.38
CA GLY A 452 -18.88 10.54 -8.17
C GLY A 452 -18.44 9.10 -7.92
N ARG A 453 -17.61 8.57 -8.81
CA ARG A 453 -16.99 7.23 -8.83
C ARG A 453 -15.76 7.29 -9.74
N ALA A 454 -15.07 6.18 -9.95
CA ALA A 454 -14.08 6.07 -11.03
C ALA A 454 -14.69 5.49 -12.30
N TYR A 455 -14.22 5.99 -13.45
CA TYR A 455 -14.51 5.44 -14.78
C TYR A 455 -13.23 5.21 -15.57
N PRO A 456 -13.17 4.18 -16.44
CA PRO A 456 -11.93 3.82 -17.13
C PRO A 456 -11.50 4.84 -18.20
N VAL A 457 -12.43 5.67 -18.68
CA VAL A 457 -12.20 6.55 -19.84
C VAL A 457 -12.68 7.97 -19.57
N ALA A 458 -11.90 8.95 -20.03
CA ALA A 458 -12.08 10.36 -19.71
C ALA A 458 -13.34 11.03 -20.27
N TRP A 459 -14.07 10.38 -21.19
CA TRP A 459 -15.35 10.89 -21.71
C TRP A 459 -16.55 10.45 -20.85
N GLN A 460 -16.34 9.56 -19.88
CA GLN A 460 -17.34 9.20 -18.88
C GLN A 460 -17.25 10.18 -17.71
N THR A 461 -17.61 11.44 -17.99
CA THR A 461 -17.72 12.50 -16.98
C THR A 461 -19.08 13.19 -17.07
N THR A 462 -19.55 13.78 -15.97
CA THR A 462 -20.81 14.54 -15.97
C THR A 462 -20.77 15.74 -16.91
N LEU A 463 -19.59 16.26 -17.24
CA LEU A 463 -19.43 17.30 -18.25
C LEU A 463 -19.95 16.85 -19.62
N ASP A 464 -19.60 15.62 -20.03
CA ASP A 464 -20.05 15.03 -21.29
C ASP A 464 -21.53 14.61 -21.24
N VAL A 465 -22.15 14.58 -20.06
CA VAL A 465 -23.60 14.40 -19.91
C VAL A 465 -24.32 15.71 -20.23
N PHE A 466 -23.86 16.83 -19.66
CA PHE A 466 -24.55 18.11 -19.73
C PHE A 466 -24.10 19.01 -20.89
N GLU A 467 -22.98 18.71 -21.54
CA GLU A 467 -22.48 19.47 -22.70
C GLU A 467 -22.10 18.53 -23.85
N THR A 468 -22.45 18.92 -25.08
CA THR A 468 -22.10 18.19 -26.32
C THR A 468 -20.75 18.61 -26.89
N LYS A 469 -20.30 19.81 -26.55
CA LYS A 469 -19.01 20.35 -26.98
C LYS A 469 -17.90 19.89 -26.03
N PRO A 470 -16.67 19.68 -26.52
CA PRO A 470 -15.55 19.36 -25.64
C PRO A 470 -15.30 20.47 -24.60
N VAL A 471 -15.52 20.18 -23.32
CA VAL A 471 -15.39 21.15 -22.22
C VAL A 471 -13.96 21.26 -21.71
N PHE A 472 -13.20 20.17 -21.76
CA PHE A 472 -11.84 20.11 -21.22
C PHE A 472 -10.75 20.64 -22.15
N LEU A 473 -11.11 21.41 -23.18
CA LEU A 473 -10.16 22.05 -24.08
C LEU A 473 -9.89 23.51 -23.65
N PRO A 474 -8.62 23.97 -23.67
CA PRO A 474 -7.41 23.23 -24.02
C PRO A 474 -6.96 22.27 -22.91
N SER A 475 -6.26 21.19 -23.29
CA SER A 475 -5.63 20.23 -22.36
C SER A 475 -4.12 20.18 -22.61
N THR A 476 -3.32 19.98 -21.57
CA THR A 476 -1.86 19.80 -21.67
C THR A 476 -1.43 18.46 -21.11
N ILE A 477 -0.49 17.82 -21.81
CA ILE A 477 0.25 16.64 -21.34
C ILE A 477 1.70 17.08 -21.20
N PHE A 478 2.29 16.88 -20.04
CA PHE A 478 3.69 17.23 -19.78
C PHE A 478 4.56 15.98 -19.70
N HIS A 479 5.73 16.05 -20.34
CA HIS A 479 6.81 15.06 -20.27
C HIS A 479 8.16 15.81 -20.33
N ASP A 480 9.22 15.24 -19.74
CA ASP A 480 10.54 15.86 -19.52
C ASP A 480 11.15 16.54 -20.79
N PRO A 481 11.70 17.77 -20.72
CA PRO A 481 12.09 18.63 -21.85
C PRO A 481 13.23 18.21 -22.81
N SER A 482 13.73 16.98 -22.83
CA SER A 482 14.70 16.57 -23.87
C SER A 482 13.98 15.98 -25.11
N TYR A 483 14.15 16.57 -26.32
CA TYR A 483 14.07 16.00 -27.72
C TYR A 483 13.16 16.70 -28.79
N ARG A 484 13.39 16.39 -30.11
CA ARG A 484 13.09 17.15 -31.38
C ARG A 484 11.71 16.92 -32.07
N GLU A 485 11.35 17.77 -33.04
CA GLU A 485 10.03 17.93 -33.74
C GLU A 485 9.46 16.68 -34.48
N LEU A 486 10.28 15.85 -35.12
CA LEU A 486 9.83 14.55 -35.69
C LEU A 486 9.41 13.55 -34.58
N MET A 487 9.91 13.73 -33.35
CA MET A 487 9.46 12.98 -32.18
C MET A 487 8.15 13.53 -31.62
N VAL A 488 7.75 14.77 -31.90
CA VAL A 488 6.48 15.36 -31.44
C VAL A 488 5.29 14.77 -32.21
N GLU A 489 5.42 14.57 -33.53
CA GLU A 489 4.38 13.95 -34.35
C GLU A 489 4.23 12.44 -34.07
N LYS A 490 5.35 11.73 -33.88
CA LYS A 490 5.34 10.34 -33.39
C LYS A 490 4.88 10.26 -31.93
N ALA A 491 5.17 11.26 -31.10
CA ALA A 491 4.71 11.34 -29.72
C ALA A 491 3.18 11.44 -29.67
N PHE A 492 2.47 12.19 -30.50
CA PHE A 492 1.00 12.22 -30.38
C PHE A 492 0.30 10.87 -30.67
N ARG A 493 0.81 10.04 -31.60
CA ARG A 493 0.25 8.69 -31.88
C ARG A 493 0.83 7.57 -31.02
N ALA A 494 2.07 7.69 -30.54
CA ALA A 494 2.73 6.70 -29.68
C ALA A 494 2.64 7.01 -28.17
N ALA A 495 2.30 8.25 -27.77
CA ALA A 495 2.25 8.74 -26.38
C ALA A 495 1.37 7.88 -25.48
N LEU A 496 0.28 7.35 -26.01
CA LEU A 496 -0.64 6.54 -25.23
C LEU A 496 -0.17 5.10 -25.04
N SER A 497 0.70 4.59 -25.90
CA SER A 497 1.09 3.16 -25.95
C SER A 497 2.54 2.88 -25.55
N GLN A 498 3.47 3.83 -25.70
CA GLN A 498 4.92 3.60 -25.57
C GLN A 498 5.58 4.42 -24.44
N MET A 499 4.91 5.41 -23.85
CA MET A 499 5.47 6.26 -22.79
C MET A 499 5.18 5.72 -21.37
N GLY A 500 5.38 4.42 -21.17
CA GLY A 500 5.23 3.76 -19.87
C GLY A 500 3.79 3.73 -19.32
N SER A 501 2.78 3.92 -20.17
CA SER A 501 1.36 3.84 -19.80
C SER A 501 0.91 4.80 -18.69
N HIS A 502 1.63 5.88 -18.36
CA HIS A 502 1.20 6.88 -17.35
C HIS A 502 1.69 8.30 -17.67
N VAL A 503 0.77 9.29 -17.67
CA VAL A 503 1.05 10.72 -17.89
C VAL A 503 0.16 11.62 -17.03
N ALA A 504 0.67 12.79 -16.63
CA ALA A 504 -0.14 13.82 -15.98
C ALA A 504 -0.87 14.68 -17.04
N CYS A 505 -2.11 15.05 -16.74
CA CYS A 505 -2.95 15.85 -17.63
C CYS A 505 -3.65 16.99 -16.87
N ALA A 506 -3.53 18.21 -17.40
CA ALA A 506 -4.35 19.34 -17.00
C ALA A 506 -5.49 19.54 -18.03
N LYS A 507 -6.69 19.81 -17.53
CA LYS A 507 -7.89 19.95 -18.34
C LYS A 507 -8.44 21.38 -18.26
N GLY A 508 -9.05 21.85 -19.35
CA GLY A 508 -9.60 23.20 -19.47
C GLY A 508 -10.57 23.55 -18.33
N PRO A 509 -10.58 24.81 -17.86
CA PRO A 509 -11.37 25.20 -16.71
C PRO A 509 -12.88 25.25 -17.03
N VAL A 510 -13.69 24.85 -16.06
CA VAL A 510 -15.15 24.94 -16.12
C VAL A 510 -15.60 26.20 -15.36
N SER A 511 -16.58 26.93 -15.87
CA SER A 511 -17.11 28.09 -15.15
C SER A 511 -17.77 27.68 -13.82
N GLY A 512 -17.77 28.56 -12.82
CA GLY A 512 -18.38 28.27 -11.53
C GLY A 512 -19.89 28.03 -11.63
N ARG A 513 -20.58 28.73 -12.54
CA ARG A 513 -22.00 28.43 -12.85
C ARG A 513 -22.20 27.00 -13.32
N ASN A 514 -21.39 26.54 -14.26
CA ASN A 514 -21.50 25.19 -14.80
C ASN A 514 -21.05 24.14 -13.77
N THR A 515 -20.03 24.46 -12.98
CA THR A 515 -19.56 23.60 -11.88
C THR A 515 -20.68 23.34 -10.88
N LYS A 516 -21.37 24.38 -10.42
CA LYS A 516 -22.53 24.26 -9.51
C LYS A 516 -23.62 23.34 -10.06
N ASN A 517 -23.86 23.37 -11.37
CA ASN A 517 -24.90 22.56 -11.99
C ASN A 517 -24.49 21.11 -12.28
N TRP A 518 -23.22 20.86 -12.61
CA TRP A 518 -22.77 19.61 -13.22
C TRP A 518 -21.92 18.72 -12.33
N VAL A 519 -21.28 19.27 -11.29
CA VAL A 519 -20.41 18.49 -10.39
C VAL A 519 -21.24 17.47 -9.61
N VAL A 520 -20.65 16.31 -9.31
CA VAL A 520 -21.20 15.43 -8.26
C VAL A 520 -20.77 15.99 -6.92
N GLU A 521 -21.73 16.45 -6.15
CA GLU A 521 -21.50 17.26 -4.95
C GLU A 521 -21.14 16.40 -3.73
N HIS A 522 -20.29 16.95 -2.86
CA HIS A 522 -19.97 16.43 -1.52
C HIS A 522 -19.20 15.10 -1.50
N THR A 523 -18.44 14.80 -2.55
CA THR A 523 -17.73 13.52 -2.66
C THR A 523 -16.47 13.45 -1.80
N ILE A 524 -15.82 14.58 -1.52
CA ILE A 524 -14.71 14.66 -0.54
C ILE A 524 -15.29 14.51 0.88
N SER A 525 -16.40 15.20 1.16
CA SER A 525 -17.13 15.06 2.43
C SER A 525 -17.55 13.61 2.70
N LEU A 526 -18.13 12.92 1.71
CA LEU A 526 -18.50 11.51 1.84
C LEU A 526 -17.29 10.61 2.11
N SER A 527 -16.21 10.80 1.35
CA SER A 527 -14.97 10.04 1.52
C SER A 527 -14.36 10.24 2.91
N TRP A 528 -14.42 11.47 3.44
CA TRP A 528 -13.98 11.77 4.80
C TRP A 528 -14.82 11.06 5.85
N ARG A 529 -16.15 11.03 5.70
CA ARG A 529 -17.07 10.35 6.63
C ARG A 529 -16.82 8.85 6.67
N ILE A 530 -16.71 8.21 5.50
CA ILE A 530 -16.37 6.79 5.38
C ILE A 530 -15.03 6.50 6.07
N GLY A 531 -14.01 7.32 5.76
CA GLY A 531 -12.68 7.19 6.38
C GLY A 531 -12.69 7.36 7.90
N ARG A 532 -13.49 8.30 8.42
CA ARG A 532 -13.69 8.51 9.87
C ARG A 532 -14.41 7.33 10.51
N ALA A 533 -15.49 6.83 9.91
CA ALA A 533 -16.23 5.67 10.42
C ALA A 533 -15.34 4.43 10.50
N MET A 534 -14.58 4.13 9.44
CA MET A 534 -13.63 3.02 9.44
C MET A 534 -12.54 3.18 10.52
N ALA A 535 -12.02 4.41 10.69
CA ALA A 535 -11.00 4.66 11.69
C ALA A 535 -11.55 4.52 13.13
N LEU A 536 -12.79 4.96 13.37
CA LEU A 536 -13.51 4.75 14.63
C LEU A 536 -13.78 3.27 14.89
N SER A 537 -14.26 2.51 13.90
CA SER A 537 -14.48 1.07 13.99
C SER A 537 -13.20 0.32 14.36
N ARG A 538 -12.03 0.76 13.85
CA ARG A 538 -10.74 0.19 14.24
C ARG A 538 -10.35 0.55 15.67
N GLN A 539 -10.53 1.80 16.07
CA GLN A 539 -10.23 2.25 17.43
C GLN A 539 -11.11 1.56 18.48
N SER A 540 -12.38 1.27 18.14
CA SER A 540 -13.33 0.57 18.99
C SER A 540 -13.29 -0.96 18.85
N ASN A 541 -12.40 -1.50 18.01
CA ASN A 541 -12.34 -2.91 17.62
C ASN A 541 -13.70 -3.46 17.11
N GLN A 542 -14.57 -2.63 16.52
CA GLN A 542 -15.85 -2.99 15.90
C GLN A 542 -15.66 -3.23 14.39
N THR A 543 -14.74 -4.11 14.03
CA THR A 543 -14.45 -4.44 12.63
C THR A 543 -15.59 -5.21 11.95
N ASP A 544 -16.41 -5.87 12.75
CA ASP A 544 -17.56 -6.67 12.36
C ASP A 544 -18.71 -5.86 11.79
N THR A 545 -18.90 -4.65 12.30
CA THR A 545 -19.95 -3.74 11.86
C THR A 545 -19.43 -2.65 10.92
N VAL A 546 -18.24 -2.83 10.34
CA VAL A 546 -17.61 -1.79 9.51
C VAL A 546 -18.42 -1.52 8.25
N ALA A 547 -18.99 -2.55 7.62
CA ALA A 547 -19.83 -2.42 6.44
C ALA A 547 -21.11 -1.63 6.76
N GLU A 548 -21.75 -1.93 7.90
CA GLU A 548 -22.95 -1.27 8.39
C GLU A 548 -22.65 0.19 8.79
N SER A 549 -21.47 0.46 9.33
CA SER A 549 -20.99 1.81 9.64
C SER A 549 -20.79 2.64 8.37
N ILE A 550 -20.20 2.02 7.32
CA ILE A 550 -20.07 2.65 6.00
C ILE A 550 -21.45 2.96 5.41
N ILE A 551 -22.38 1.99 5.44
CA ILE A 551 -23.76 2.17 4.95
C ILE A 551 -24.44 3.34 5.66
N SER A 552 -24.30 3.44 6.98
CA SER A 552 -24.87 4.55 7.76
C SER A 552 -24.36 5.93 7.31
N GLU A 553 -23.06 6.06 7.05
CA GLU A 553 -22.46 7.33 6.61
C GLU A 553 -22.81 7.70 5.15
N VAL A 554 -23.04 6.71 4.28
CA VAL A 554 -23.37 6.93 2.87
C VAL A 554 -24.84 7.35 2.65
N GLY A 555 -25.71 7.14 3.64
CA GLY A 555 -27.14 7.49 3.56
C GLY A 555 -28.09 6.34 3.93
N GLY A 556 -27.57 5.23 4.46
CA GLY A 556 -28.34 4.07 4.90
C GLY A 556 -28.78 3.14 3.77
N ASP A 557 -29.68 2.21 4.12
CA ASP A 557 -30.10 1.09 3.25
C ASP A 557 -30.85 1.53 1.98
N ALA A 558 -31.34 2.78 1.95
CA ALA A 558 -31.98 3.35 0.77
C ALA A 558 -30.98 3.65 -0.35
N VAL A 559 -29.73 3.95 0.01
CA VAL A 559 -28.65 4.39 -0.90
C VAL A 559 -27.61 3.29 -1.10
N THR A 560 -27.36 2.47 -0.07
CA THR A 560 -26.31 1.44 -0.10
C THR A 560 -26.86 0.08 0.28
N LYS A 561 -26.42 -0.97 -0.42
CA LYS A 561 -26.79 -2.36 -0.14
C LYS A 561 -25.57 -3.25 -0.07
N ILE A 562 -25.60 -4.22 0.85
CA ILE A 562 -24.69 -5.35 0.81
C ILE A 562 -25.18 -6.29 -0.28
N LEU A 563 -24.41 -6.44 -1.35
CA LEU A 563 -24.74 -7.30 -2.49
C LEU A 563 -24.33 -8.75 -2.22
N PHE A 564 -23.16 -8.94 -1.59
CA PHE A 564 -22.60 -10.28 -1.36
C PHE A 564 -21.51 -10.25 -0.27
N LYS A 565 -21.33 -11.35 0.46
CA LYS A 565 -20.19 -11.58 1.37
C LYS A 565 -19.60 -12.94 1.02
N GLY A 566 -18.27 -13.02 0.88
CA GLY A 566 -17.63 -14.26 0.46
C GLY A 566 -16.12 -14.19 0.32
N LYS A 567 -15.54 -15.26 -0.24
CA LYS A 567 -14.11 -15.41 -0.49
C LYS A 567 -13.83 -15.34 -1.99
N ILE A 568 -12.79 -14.61 -2.39
CA ILE A 568 -12.34 -14.60 -3.78
C ILE A 568 -11.79 -15.99 -4.16
N LEU A 569 -12.43 -16.64 -5.14
CA LEU A 569 -12.03 -17.93 -5.70
C LEU A 569 -11.09 -17.81 -6.89
N GLY A 570 -11.07 -16.67 -7.57
CA GLY A 570 -10.24 -16.49 -8.74
C GLY A 570 -10.46 -15.13 -9.37
N VAL A 571 -9.44 -14.68 -10.07
CA VAL A 571 -9.46 -13.45 -10.85
C VAL A 571 -8.85 -13.76 -12.19
N GLN A 572 -9.59 -13.53 -13.26
CA GLN A 572 -9.06 -13.62 -14.62
C GLN A 572 -8.76 -12.21 -15.11
N ARG A 573 -7.57 -12.01 -15.69
CA ARG A 573 -7.14 -10.70 -16.22
C ARG A 573 -6.62 -10.84 -17.64
N THR A 574 -6.97 -9.89 -18.49
CA THR A 574 -6.45 -9.75 -19.84
C THR A 574 -6.25 -8.28 -20.14
N LEU A 575 -5.05 -7.92 -20.58
CA LEU A 575 -4.75 -6.56 -21.02
C LEU A 575 -5.25 -6.36 -22.45
N ARG A 576 -6.09 -5.35 -22.68
CA ARG A 576 -6.50 -4.94 -24.03
C ARG A 576 -6.45 -3.42 -24.13
N MET A 577 -5.69 -2.89 -25.11
CA MET A 577 -5.64 -1.45 -25.42
C MET A 577 -5.40 -0.56 -24.18
N GLY A 578 -4.45 -0.95 -23.32
CA GLY A 578 -4.07 -0.19 -22.12
C GLY A 578 -5.05 -0.27 -20.94
N HIS A 579 -6.12 -1.08 -21.04
CA HIS A 579 -7.05 -1.33 -19.93
C HIS A 579 -6.98 -2.80 -19.51
N VAL A 580 -7.08 -3.04 -18.20
CA VAL A 580 -7.18 -4.39 -17.65
C VAL A 580 -8.64 -4.80 -17.68
N TYR A 581 -8.96 -5.75 -18.54
CA TYR A 581 -10.24 -6.42 -18.53
C TYR A 581 -10.12 -7.67 -17.67
N GLY A 582 -11.18 -8.02 -16.97
CA GLY A 582 -11.18 -9.22 -16.17
C GLY A 582 -12.50 -9.50 -15.52
N GLU A 583 -12.52 -10.60 -14.78
CA GLU A 583 -13.65 -11.01 -13.97
C GLU A 583 -13.12 -11.56 -12.64
N VAL A 584 -13.69 -11.09 -11.54
CA VAL A 584 -13.46 -11.68 -10.22
C VAL A 584 -14.66 -12.57 -9.86
N ILE A 585 -14.36 -13.76 -9.34
CA ILE A 585 -15.34 -14.73 -8.89
C ILE A 585 -15.22 -14.85 -7.38
N ILE A 586 -16.33 -14.60 -6.69
CA ILE A 586 -16.42 -14.63 -5.23
C ILE A 586 -17.43 -15.73 -4.85
N GLU A 587 -17.06 -16.62 -3.95
CA GLU A 587 -17.94 -17.67 -3.43
C GLU A 587 -18.38 -17.36 -2.01
N GLY A 588 -19.66 -17.58 -1.73
CA GLY A 588 -20.27 -17.24 -0.45
C GLY A 588 -21.75 -17.58 -0.40
N GLY A 589 -22.51 -16.79 0.35
CA GLY A 589 -23.94 -17.01 0.58
C GLY A 589 -24.25 -17.97 1.73
N VAL A 590 -25.54 -18.20 1.97
CA VAL A 590 -26.08 -18.92 3.15
C VAL A 590 -25.53 -20.34 3.27
N ASP A 591 -25.25 -21.00 2.14
CA ASP A 591 -24.72 -22.38 2.07
C ASP A 591 -23.27 -22.45 1.55
N GLY A 592 -22.61 -21.31 1.31
CA GLY A 592 -21.24 -21.25 0.77
C GLY A 592 -21.08 -21.80 -0.66
N LYS A 593 -22.17 -21.93 -1.42
CA LYS A 593 -22.19 -22.49 -2.78
C LYS A 593 -22.66 -21.50 -3.85
N GLU A 594 -23.07 -20.30 -3.45
CA GLU A 594 -23.45 -19.25 -4.38
C GLU A 594 -22.18 -18.55 -4.88
N LYS A 595 -22.22 -18.04 -6.11
CA LYS A 595 -21.10 -17.31 -6.70
C LYS A 595 -21.54 -15.92 -7.13
N LEU A 596 -20.67 -14.93 -6.95
CA LEU A 596 -20.80 -13.61 -7.52
C LEU A 596 -19.68 -13.40 -8.55
N LYS A 597 -20.07 -13.09 -9.79
CA LYS A 597 -19.17 -12.69 -10.86
C LYS A 597 -19.22 -11.18 -11.02
N ILE A 598 -18.06 -10.55 -11.02
CA ILE A 598 -17.92 -9.12 -11.26
C ILE A 598 -16.94 -8.90 -12.43
N PRO A 599 -17.43 -8.69 -13.65
CA PRO A 599 -16.58 -8.21 -14.73
C PRO A 599 -16.14 -6.77 -14.48
N PHE A 600 -14.90 -6.47 -14.85
CA PHE A 600 -14.28 -5.16 -14.70
C PHE A 600 -13.47 -4.76 -15.93
N LYS A 601 -13.36 -3.44 -16.13
CA LYS A 601 -12.42 -2.80 -17.07
C LYS A 601 -11.73 -1.68 -16.29
N ASN A 602 -10.61 -1.98 -15.63
CA ASN A 602 -10.00 -1.21 -14.54
C ASN A 602 -10.93 -1.00 -13.31
N GLU A 603 -12.22 -0.74 -13.51
CA GLU A 603 -13.26 -0.57 -12.50
C GLU A 603 -14.35 -1.65 -12.63
N ASN A 604 -15.03 -1.96 -11.53
CA ASN A 604 -16.14 -2.93 -11.50
C ASN A 604 -17.36 -2.39 -12.28
N ILE A 605 -17.93 -3.23 -13.16
CA ILE A 605 -18.96 -2.81 -14.12
C ILE A 605 -20.35 -3.38 -13.76
N LEU A 606 -20.39 -4.68 -13.46
CA LEU A 606 -21.62 -5.45 -13.28
C LEU A 606 -21.40 -6.45 -12.14
N ALA A 607 -22.43 -6.76 -11.38
CA ALA A 607 -22.42 -7.80 -10.36
C ALA A 607 -23.53 -8.80 -10.65
N VAL A 608 -23.15 -10.01 -11.05
CA VAL A 608 -24.07 -11.10 -11.38
C VAL A 608 -23.94 -12.21 -10.36
N LYS A 609 -25.04 -12.52 -9.66
CA LYS A 609 -25.13 -13.64 -8.74
C LYS A 609 -25.56 -14.89 -9.51
N GLU A 610 -24.79 -15.95 -9.37
CA GLU A 610 -25.11 -17.30 -9.83
C GLU A 610 -25.50 -18.15 -8.62
N ASP A 611 -26.73 -18.67 -8.64
CA ASP A 611 -27.23 -19.60 -7.62
C ASP A 611 -26.72 -21.03 -7.85
N VAL A 612 -26.93 -21.94 -6.89
CA VAL A 612 -26.48 -23.34 -6.93
C VAL A 612 -27.01 -24.10 -8.16
N ASN A 613 -28.16 -23.66 -8.70
CA ASN A 613 -28.78 -24.22 -9.90
C ASN A 613 -28.25 -23.63 -11.23
N GLY A 614 -27.26 -22.72 -11.17
CA GLY A 614 -26.70 -22.03 -12.34
C GLY A 614 -27.57 -20.89 -12.88
N SER A 615 -28.60 -20.46 -12.14
CA SER A 615 -29.43 -19.31 -12.54
C SER A 615 -28.71 -18.01 -12.22
N GLU A 616 -28.60 -17.12 -13.20
CA GLU A 616 -27.94 -15.82 -13.05
C GLU A 616 -28.95 -14.70 -12.74
N THR A 617 -28.62 -13.84 -11.78
CA THR A 617 -29.41 -12.67 -11.40
C THR A 617 -28.49 -11.46 -11.28
N VAL A 618 -28.82 -10.38 -11.98
CA VAL A 618 -28.08 -9.11 -11.88
C VAL A 618 -28.43 -8.42 -10.56
N LEU A 619 -27.42 -8.18 -9.72
CA LEU A 619 -27.59 -7.50 -8.44
C LEU A 619 -27.33 -6.00 -8.53
N ALA A 620 -26.31 -5.60 -9.29
CA ALA A 620 -25.91 -4.20 -9.47
C ALA A 620 -25.23 -4.00 -10.81
N LEU A 621 -25.34 -2.81 -11.38
CA LEU A 621 -24.71 -2.45 -12.64
C LEU A 621 -24.49 -0.93 -12.71
N VAL A 622 -23.47 -0.50 -13.47
CA VAL A 622 -23.17 0.93 -13.66
C VAL A 622 -24.36 1.74 -14.21
N PRO A 623 -24.53 3.03 -13.83
CA PRO A 623 -23.60 3.90 -13.11
C PRO A 623 -23.43 3.63 -11.61
N ASP A 624 -24.28 2.81 -10.98
CA ASP A 624 -24.16 2.48 -9.55
C ASP A 624 -22.76 1.94 -9.22
N LEU A 625 -22.20 2.36 -8.09
CA LEU A 625 -20.85 2.00 -7.68
C LEU A 625 -20.85 0.62 -7.04
N ILE A 626 -20.11 -0.31 -7.65
CA ILE A 626 -19.83 -1.64 -7.10
C ILE A 626 -18.48 -1.58 -6.40
N CYS A 627 -18.49 -1.55 -5.08
CA CYS A 627 -17.30 -1.47 -4.23
C CYS A 627 -17.04 -2.83 -3.58
N VAL A 628 -15.80 -3.32 -3.67
CA VAL A 628 -15.35 -4.54 -2.98
C VAL A 628 -14.48 -4.10 -1.82
N ILE A 629 -14.86 -4.46 -0.59
CA ILE A 629 -14.10 -4.13 0.62
C ILE A 629 -13.60 -5.40 1.31
N ASP A 630 -12.47 -5.32 1.99
CA ASP A 630 -11.98 -6.35 2.89
C ASP A 630 -12.91 -6.43 4.11
N THR A 631 -13.48 -7.61 4.36
CA THR A 631 -14.43 -7.85 5.45
C THR A 631 -13.82 -7.59 6.82
N GLN A 632 -12.49 -7.71 6.98
CA GLN A 632 -11.83 -7.59 8.28
C GLN A 632 -11.55 -6.14 8.70
N ASN A 633 -11.32 -5.24 7.75
CA ASN A 633 -10.84 -3.88 8.06
C ASN A 633 -11.61 -2.77 7.30
N GLY A 634 -12.51 -3.14 6.39
CA GLY A 634 -13.32 -2.25 5.58
C GLY A 634 -12.58 -1.55 4.43
N GLU A 635 -11.31 -1.87 4.18
CA GLU A 635 -10.53 -1.24 3.11
C GLU A 635 -11.07 -1.62 1.75
N ALA A 636 -11.20 -0.63 0.87
CA ALA A 636 -11.53 -0.86 -0.52
C ALA A 636 -10.40 -1.62 -1.21
N ILE A 637 -10.73 -2.71 -1.89
CA ILE A 637 -9.79 -3.53 -2.65
C ILE A 637 -9.96 -3.15 -4.13
N GLY A 638 -8.91 -2.59 -4.72
CA GLY A 638 -8.90 -2.27 -6.14
C GLY A 638 -8.81 -3.52 -7.03
N THR A 639 -9.22 -3.42 -8.29
CA THR A 639 -9.06 -4.52 -9.27
C THR A 639 -7.61 -5.04 -9.43
N PRO A 640 -6.54 -4.22 -9.25
CA PRO A 640 -5.17 -4.71 -9.21
C PRO A 640 -4.84 -5.55 -7.97
N GLU A 641 -5.59 -5.37 -6.88
CA GLU A 641 -5.34 -5.97 -5.57
C GLU A 641 -6.16 -7.24 -5.32
N TYR A 642 -7.13 -7.57 -6.20
CA TYR A 642 -7.88 -8.82 -6.09
C TYR A 642 -6.94 -10.03 -6.12
N ARG A 643 -7.01 -10.85 -5.07
CA ARG A 643 -6.22 -12.07 -4.94
C ARG A 643 -7.10 -13.20 -4.46
N TYR A 644 -6.75 -14.40 -4.88
CA TYR A 644 -7.33 -15.61 -4.32
C TYR A 644 -7.20 -15.58 -2.79
N GLY A 645 -8.24 -16.00 -2.09
CA GLY A 645 -8.16 -16.15 -0.63
C GLY A 645 -8.72 -14.99 0.17
N LEU A 646 -8.84 -13.79 -0.41
CA LEU A 646 -9.33 -12.62 0.32
C LEU A 646 -10.80 -12.77 0.69
N LEU A 647 -11.12 -12.44 1.94
CA LEU A 647 -12.50 -12.36 2.43
C LEU A 647 -13.02 -10.96 2.17
N VAL A 648 -14.12 -10.87 1.43
CA VAL A 648 -14.62 -9.61 0.91
C VAL A 648 -16.12 -9.45 1.15
N THR A 649 -16.51 -8.19 1.32
CA THR A 649 -17.90 -7.75 1.32
C THR A 649 -18.09 -6.84 0.10
N VAL A 650 -19.10 -7.12 -0.70
CA VAL A 650 -19.41 -6.35 -1.92
C VAL A 650 -20.58 -5.42 -1.60
N LEU A 651 -20.34 -4.12 -1.73
CA LEU A 651 -21.31 -3.06 -1.53
C LEU A 651 -21.73 -2.48 -2.89
N GLY A 652 -23.03 -2.20 -3.03
CA GLY A 652 -23.58 -1.43 -4.13
C GLY A 652 -24.07 -0.08 -3.60
N ILE A 653 -23.58 1.01 -4.17
CA ILE A 653 -23.94 2.39 -3.79
C ILE A 653 -24.63 3.05 -4.98
N VAL A 654 -25.81 3.62 -4.75
CA VAL A 654 -26.63 4.27 -5.77
C VAL A 654 -25.88 5.47 -6.38
N ALA A 655 -25.92 5.57 -7.70
CA ALA A 655 -25.30 6.64 -8.46
C ALA A 655 -25.99 7.98 -8.23
N SER A 656 -25.22 9.06 -8.39
CA SER A 656 -25.74 10.41 -8.40
C SER A 656 -26.81 10.61 -9.46
N GLU A 657 -27.81 11.43 -9.14
CA GLU A 657 -28.83 11.89 -10.09
C GLU A 657 -28.23 12.60 -11.32
N LYS A 658 -27.00 13.12 -11.23
CA LYS A 658 -26.27 13.68 -12.38
C LYS A 658 -26.07 12.64 -13.49
N TRP A 659 -26.04 11.35 -13.15
CA TRP A 659 -25.95 10.23 -14.10
C TRP A 659 -27.31 9.65 -14.48
N THR A 660 -28.24 9.56 -13.52
CA THR A 660 -29.47 8.77 -13.70
C THR A 660 -30.68 9.60 -14.14
N SER A 661 -30.66 10.93 -13.96
CA SER A 661 -31.79 11.81 -14.30
C SER A 661 -31.94 12.12 -15.80
N THR A 662 -30.97 11.72 -16.62
CA THR A 662 -31.03 11.94 -18.08
C THR A 662 -30.71 10.66 -18.84
N ALA A 663 -31.36 10.45 -19.99
CA ALA A 663 -31.06 9.33 -20.88
C ALA A 663 -29.59 9.34 -21.32
N ARG A 664 -29.02 10.52 -21.56
CA ARG A 664 -27.61 10.68 -21.94
C ARG A 664 -26.66 10.26 -20.83
N GLY A 665 -26.98 10.55 -19.57
CA GLY A 665 -26.20 10.09 -18.43
C GLY A 665 -26.15 8.56 -18.34
N LEU A 666 -27.29 7.89 -18.60
CA LEU A 666 -27.36 6.43 -18.66
C LEU A 666 -26.65 5.85 -19.89
N ASP A 667 -26.73 6.52 -21.05
CA ASP A 667 -26.03 6.09 -22.27
C ASP A 667 -24.50 6.15 -22.09
N ILE A 668 -23.98 7.17 -21.39
CA ILE A 668 -22.54 7.40 -21.18
C ILE A 668 -22.01 6.59 -19.99
N GLY A 669 -22.66 6.71 -18.84
CA GLY A 669 -22.20 6.16 -17.57
C GLY A 669 -22.74 4.75 -17.27
N GLY A 670 -23.78 4.32 -17.98
CA GLY A 670 -24.37 2.98 -17.86
C GLY A 670 -23.74 1.95 -18.80
N LEU A 671 -24.29 0.73 -18.82
CA LEU A 671 -23.73 -0.43 -19.52
C LEU A 671 -23.51 -0.21 -21.03
N LYS A 672 -24.37 0.59 -21.66
CA LYS A 672 -24.23 1.00 -23.06
C LYS A 672 -22.90 1.69 -23.35
N GLY A 673 -22.42 2.52 -22.42
CA GLY A 673 -21.11 3.18 -22.50
C GLY A 673 -19.92 2.20 -22.44
N PHE A 674 -20.17 0.97 -21.99
CA PHE A 674 -19.22 -0.13 -21.97
C PHE A 674 -19.43 -1.15 -23.11
N GLY A 675 -20.39 -0.90 -24.01
CA GLY A 675 -20.74 -1.78 -25.13
C GLY A 675 -21.61 -2.98 -24.74
N MET A 676 -22.35 -2.88 -23.63
CA MET A 676 -23.31 -3.88 -23.16
C MET A 676 -24.73 -3.30 -23.24
N ASP A 677 -25.39 -3.50 -24.37
CA ASP A 677 -26.66 -2.84 -24.70
C ASP A 677 -27.90 -3.71 -24.37
N ASP A 678 -27.66 -4.95 -23.94
CA ASP A 678 -28.64 -6.02 -23.76
C ASP A 678 -29.29 -6.03 -22.37
N ILE A 679 -28.76 -5.25 -21.42
CA ILE A 679 -29.23 -5.20 -20.03
C ILE A 679 -29.74 -3.79 -19.71
N GLU A 680 -31.02 -3.70 -19.33
CA GLU A 680 -31.64 -2.44 -18.92
C GLU A 680 -31.16 -1.99 -17.54
N TYR A 681 -30.95 -0.68 -17.38
CA TYR A 681 -30.54 -0.12 -16.10
C TYR A 681 -31.67 -0.19 -15.06
N LYS A 682 -31.35 -0.80 -13.91
CA LYS A 682 -32.22 -0.83 -12.74
C LYS A 682 -31.47 -0.29 -11.54
N SER A 683 -31.93 0.83 -11.00
CA SER A 683 -31.34 1.47 -9.82
C SER A 683 -31.33 0.52 -8.62
N LEU A 684 -30.23 0.52 -7.87
CA LEU A 684 -30.12 -0.17 -6.59
C LEU A 684 -31.09 0.38 -5.52
N GLY A 685 -31.44 1.66 -5.61
CA GLY A 685 -32.19 2.37 -4.58
C GLY A 685 -32.51 3.81 -4.96
N THR A 686 -32.59 4.68 -3.96
CA THR A 686 -32.90 6.11 -4.14
C THR A 686 -31.68 6.93 -3.77
N PHE A 687 -31.22 7.78 -4.69
CA PHE A 687 -30.09 8.66 -4.44
C PHE A 687 -30.40 9.64 -3.30
N GLN A 688 -29.44 9.83 -2.39
CA GLN A 688 -29.46 10.87 -1.37
C GLN A 688 -28.18 11.69 -1.48
N LYS A 689 -28.31 13.02 -1.49
CA LYS A 689 -27.15 13.92 -1.47
C LYS A 689 -26.32 13.65 -0.20
N PRO A 690 -25.00 13.39 -0.31
CA PRO A 690 -24.17 13.17 0.87
C PRO A 690 -24.17 14.39 1.79
N LYS A 691 -24.09 14.16 3.09
CA LYS A 691 -24.01 15.24 4.08
C LYS A 691 -22.68 15.98 3.95
N SER A 692 -22.74 17.29 3.69
CA SER A 692 -21.56 18.15 3.66
C SER A 692 -20.88 18.16 5.03
N VAL A 693 -19.56 17.91 5.07
CA VAL A 693 -18.74 18.12 6.27
C VAL A 693 -18.54 19.62 6.49
N ILE A 694 -18.57 20.42 5.42
CA ILE A 694 -18.46 21.88 5.51
C ILE A 694 -19.66 22.40 6.30
N ASP A 695 -20.88 22.08 5.87
CA ASP A 695 -22.12 22.61 6.48
C ASP A 695 -22.31 22.13 7.92
N GLU A 696 -21.90 20.90 8.24
CA GLU A 696 -22.02 20.34 9.59
C GLU A 696 -21.09 21.05 10.59
N TYR A 697 -19.87 21.37 10.19
CA TYR A 697 -18.83 21.88 11.09
C TYR A 697 -18.55 23.38 10.94
N SER A 698 -19.10 24.06 9.91
CA SER A 698 -19.04 25.52 9.76
C SER A 698 -20.08 26.26 10.60
N ALA A 699 -21.15 25.58 11.04
CA ALA A 699 -22.31 26.18 11.70
C ALA A 699 -22.08 26.72 13.13
N GLY A 700 -20.83 26.81 13.60
CA GLY A 700 -20.47 27.28 14.94
C GLY A 700 -20.15 28.77 15.06
N ASP A 701 -20.02 29.50 13.95
CA ASP A 701 -19.45 30.86 13.94
C ASP A 701 -20.33 31.85 13.14
N ALA A 702 -21.63 31.90 13.46
CA ALA A 702 -22.53 32.99 13.06
C ALA A 702 -22.76 33.97 14.23
#